data_AF-A0A1B8SDI0-F1
#
_entry.id   AF-A0A1B8SDI0-F1
#
_cell.length_a   1.000
_cell.length_b   1.000
_cell.length_c   1.000
_cell.angle_alpha   90.00
_cell.angle_beta   90.00
_cell.angle_gamma   90.00
#
_symmetry.space_group_name_H-M   'P 1'
#
loop_
_entity.id
_entity.type
_entity.pdbx_description
1 polymer ?
#
loop_
_entity_poly.entity_id
_entity_poly.type
_entity_poly.pdbx_seq_one_letter_code
_entity_poly.pdbx_strand_id
1 'polypeptide(L)'
;MTQSNPKGGNAAEANTNGCDPFVIDLPADFGKASTNGHAAATADDDADMNGLHPGDEGYNPFNRRAANAKHAEDRQYGSPGKASMVGGLYAAEHGKRRLSEAGYTTVAALGGVSVADAQAAGLLDHSPSVADVARWYSHRGAKWQPPDKFTVDRAGLKAATKGIDPHRKIALVTIDALAAEGVPWAVKAAAKATADNLDASVKGAPCSFTLAELHTHHGVSADDAVGLAAMTPETRLASLRLLREWAAAENLRAQDTARSAEAARKAAGQLGPELFVPKNYVRDRSPHLIQGLFKAGEGSSAVLPARRKAGKSTANDEIAYALTTGEPFCGKLATHLPAGWQVVILDTEMSDEDIIDTYARCRPLLDDGRIKLWRLIGRAGLLDLRTERARRFWDDKIPEHSVILVDCLGPILAATGAKENSDDVALILDGLIALAVERRSALLVLHHMGKDDTLGARGHSSIEDKFGSIIHLTYKGDGLPTASMPRYIEATGRNGIGLERRKVTRNAAGHLVMDGDATATAAAESAEQRARDEGVFTMICLHPLLSVTRLAETYGARKHGWTAATIRKALEQLEAQGRAVNMGNGGLGMWVPQWLRDRQRDWKETMHTAETANSIAVEGSTAHEAAVRTCVEAICALVERDPSAASLPDTKMEKAVRKQGYPPRGVHILAYTRWKAACDDAGALITDPDKVLGLPTPEWSRSLGEHPVNASDWTDGE
;
A
#
# COMPACT_ATOMS: atom_id res chain seq x y z
N MET A 1 43.55 -25.72 39.60
CA MET A 1 43.06 -24.45 40.19
C MET A 1 41.69 -24.19 39.61
N THR A 2 40.67 -24.67 40.32
CA THR A 2 39.27 -24.70 39.91
C THR A 2 38.49 -24.43 41.19
N GLN A 3 37.88 -23.25 41.29
CA GLN A 3 36.99 -22.94 42.41
C GLN A 3 35.54 -23.12 41.96
N SER A 4 34.95 -24.15 42.58
CA SER A 4 33.55 -24.49 42.63
C SER A 4 32.74 -23.45 43.41
N ASN A 5 31.56 -23.11 42.90
CA ASN A 5 30.54 -22.40 43.66
C ASN A 5 29.24 -23.21 43.60
N PRO A 6 28.73 -23.71 44.74
CA PRO A 6 27.30 -23.98 44.85
C PRO A 6 26.70 -23.45 46.16
N LYS A 7 25.35 -23.44 46.18
CA LYS A 7 24.38 -23.11 47.27
C LYS A 7 23.71 -21.76 47.02
N GLY A 8 22.40 -21.57 47.22
CA GLY A 8 21.28 -22.38 47.72
C GLY A 8 20.02 -21.51 47.52
N GLY A 9 18.78 -21.98 47.45
CA GLY A 9 18.17 -23.00 48.28
C GLY A 9 17.26 -22.35 49.33
N ASN A 10 15.99 -22.22 48.97
CA ASN A 10 14.78 -22.19 49.83
C ASN A 10 14.45 -20.94 50.67
N ALA A 11 13.28 -20.39 50.34
CA ALA A 11 12.43 -19.59 51.21
C ALA A 11 11.72 -20.50 52.22
N ALA A 12 11.80 -20.15 53.49
CA ALA A 12 10.90 -20.61 54.53
C ALA A 12 10.73 -19.49 55.56
N GLU A 13 9.50 -19.39 56.04
CA GLU A 13 8.94 -18.41 56.96
C GLU A 13 9.71 -18.33 58.28
N ALA A 14 9.83 -17.12 58.84
CA ALA A 14 10.05 -16.93 60.26
C ALA A 14 9.39 -15.62 60.73
N ASN A 15 8.36 -15.84 61.53
CA ASN A 15 7.70 -14.96 62.48
C ASN A 15 8.72 -14.38 63.50
N THR A 16 8.67 -13.10 63.82
CA THR A 16 9.05 -12.56 65.16
C THR A 16 8.52 -11.13 65.33
N ASN A 17 7.46 -11.01 66.13
CA ASN A 17 7.12 -9.77 66.83
C ASN A 17 8.16 -9.52 67.91
N GLY A 18 9.04 -8.53 67.70
CA GLY A 18 9.91 -7.97 68.72
C GLY A 18 9.25 -6.71 69.30
N CYS A 19 8.68 -6.84 70.50
CA CYS A 19 8.26 -5.72 71.33
C CYS A 19 9.48 -4.94 71.83
N ASP A 20 9.43 -3.61 71.70
CA ASP A 20 10.34 -2.68 72.37
C ASP A 20 9.58 -2.01 73.54
N PRO A 21 10.08 -2.06 74.79
CA PRO A 21 9.35 -1.55 75.95
C PRO A 21 9.75 -0.09 76.23
N PHE A 22 9.16 0.85 75.50
CA PHE A 22 9.13 2.26 75.92
C PHE A 22 7.71 2.66 76.27
N VAL A 23 7.37 2.46 77.55
CA VAL A 23 6.19 3.07 78.17
C VAL A 23 6.48 4.57 78.32
N ILE A 24 5.97 5.36 77.39
CA ILE A 24 5.83 6.80 77.57
C ILE A 24 4.49 7.00 78.28
N ASP A 25 4.54 7.40 79.55
CA ASP A 25 3.37 7.93 80.27
C ASP A 25 2.93 9.23 79.57
N LEU A 26 1.93 9.11 78.70
CA LEU A 26 1.27 10.27 78.14
C LEU A 26 0.33 10.87 79.21
N PRO A 27 0.33 12.20 79.41
CA PRO A 27 -0.61 12.86 80.31
C PRO A 27 -2.05 12.52 79.92
N ALA A 28 -2.97 12.48 80.90
CA ALA A 28 -4.40 12.14 80.74
C ALA A 28 -5.18 13.02 79.71
N ASP A 29 -4.51 13.98 79.09
CA ASP A 29 -5.06 14.95 78.15
C ASP A 29 -4.47 14.82 76.73
N PHE A 30 -3.54 13.88 76.51
CA PHE A 30 -2.96 13.65 75.18
C PHE A 30 -4.00 12.98 74.25
N GLY A 31 -4.64 13.80 73.42
CA GLY A 31 -5.73 13.39 72.51
C GLY A 31 -7.01 14.23 72.63
N LYS A 32 -7.11 15.15 73.59
CA LYS A 32 -8.24 16.09 73.65
C LYS A 32 -8.00 17.22 72.65
N ALA A 33 -8.81 17.25 71.59
CA ALA A 33 -8.81 18.32 70.60
C ALA A 33 -9.01 19.67 71.30
N SER A 34 -8.07 20.59 71.11
CA SER A 34 -8.28 22.00 71.48
C SER A 34 -9.48 22.52 70.68
N THR A 35 -10.56 22.85 71.37
CA THR A 35 -11.77 23.43 70.80
C THR A 35 -11.44 24.82 70.26
N ASN A 36 -11.12 24.89 68.97
CA ASN A 36 -11.05 26.13 68.23
C ASN A 36 -12.45 26.74 68.15
N GLY A 37 -12.83 27.57 69.12
CA GLY A 37 -13.82 28.66 69.00
C GLY A 37 -15.23 28.33 68.51
N HIS A 38 -15.63 27.08 68.36
CA HIS A 38 -17.00 26.70 68.01
C HIS A 38 -17.86 26.66 69.29
N ALA A 39 -19.04 27.28 69.23
CA ALA A 39 -20.02 27.28 70.30
C ALA A 39 -20.24 25.85 70.83
N ALA A 40 -20.36 25.70 72.15
CA ALA A 40 -20.55 24.40 72.80
C ALA A 40 -21.67 23.62 72.08
N ALA A 41 -21.32 22.47 71.50
CA ALA A 41 -22.28 21.59 70.84
C ALA A 41 -23.41 21.32 71.84
N THR A 42 -24.64 21.59 71.44
CA THR A 42 -25.80 21.26 72.26
C THR A 42 -25.83 19.75 72.44
N ALA A 43 -26.26 19.25 73.61
CA ALA A 43 -26.27 17.81 73.93
C ALA A 43 -27.01 16.95 72.87
N ASP A 44 -27.84 17.57 72.03
CA ASP A 44 -28.52 16.97 70.87
C ASP A 44 -27.60 16.59 69.69
N ASP A 45 -26.38 17.13 69.59
CA ASP A 45 -25.49 16.89 68.45
C ASP A 45 -24.74 15.53 68.53
N ASP A 46 -24.70 14.91 69.71
CA ASP A 46 -24.03 13.61 69.93
C ASP A 46 -24.96 12.40 69.81
N ALA A 47 -26.28 12.63 69.70
CA ALA A 47 -27.26 11.58 69.46
C ALA A 47 -27.11 11.03 68.03
N ASP A 48 -27.22 9.70 67.89
CA ASP A 48 -27.36 9.08 66.57
C ASP A 48 -28.76 9.34 65.97
N MET A 49 -29.02 8.95 64.72
CA MET A 49 -30.31 9.21 64.07
C MET A 49 -31.50 8.53 64.76
N ASN A 50 -31.26 7.58 65.66
CA ASN A 50 -32.29 6.92 66.46
C ASN A 50 -32.51 7.63 67.81
N GLY A 51 -31.78 8.71 68.08
CA GLY A 51 -31.84 9.45 69.34
C GLY A 51 -31.00 8.83 70.48
N LEU A 52 -30.16 7.85 70.19
CA LEU A 52 -29.31 7.18 71.18
C LEU A 52 -28.02 7.98 71.39
N HIS A 53 -27.53 8.07 72.62
CA HIS A 53 -26.31 8.79 72.99
C HIS A 53 -25.12 7.83 73.22
N PRO A 54 -23.87 8.31 73.21
CA PRO A 54 -22.71 7.51 73.58
C PRO A 54 -22.89 6.84 74.95
N GLY A 55 -23.04 5.50 74.95
CA GLY A 55 -23.30 4.70 76.16
C GLY A 55 -24.60 3.90 76.12
N ASP A 56 -25.54 4.25 75.24
CA ASP A 56 -26.79 3.52 75.06
C ASP A 56 -26.59 2.22 74.25
N GLU A 57 -27.30 1.15 74.62
CA GLU A 57 -27.25 -0.14 73.91
C GLU A 57 -27.81 0.03 72.49
N GLY A 58 -26.97 -0.24 71.48
CA GLY A 58 -27.32 -0.05 70.06
C GLY A 58 -26.91 1.31 69.48
N TYR A 59 -26.28 2.19 70.27
CA TYR A 59 -25.69 3.43 69.77
C TYR A 59 -24.69 3.18 68.63
N ASN A 60 -24.90 3.82 67.47
CA ASN A 60 -23.97 3.74 66.37
C ASN A 60 -23.25 5.08 66.16
N PRO A 61 -21.95 5.19 66.50
CA PRO A 61 -21.20 6.45 66.36
C PRO A 61 -21.08 6.92 64.90
N PHE A 62 -21.34 6.05 63.92
CA PHE A 62 -21.32 6.39 62.49
C PHE A 62 -22.70 6.83 61.96
N ASN A 63 -23.77 6.72 62.76
CA ASN A 63 -25.14 7.08 62.38
C ASN A 63 -25.56 8.43 62.97
N ARG A 64 -24.64 9.38 63.19
CA ARG A 64 -24.99 10.73 63.67
C ARG A 64 -25.57 11.59 62.55
N ARG A 65 -26.40 12.60 62.88
CA ARG A 65 -26.92 13.58 61.88
C ARG A 65 -25.80 14.20 61.05
N ALA A 66 -24.70 14.59 61.68
CA ALA A 66 -23.53 15.14 61.00
C ALA A 66 -22.84 14.12 60.08
N ALA A 67 -22.71 12.86 60.52
CA ALA A 67 -22.11 11.79 59.72
C ALA A 67 -22.98 11.44 58.51
N ASN A 68 -24.30 11.37 58.69
CA ASN A 68 -25.25 11.10 57.60
C ASN A 68 -25.40 12.27 56.64
N ALA A 69 -25.36 13.51 57.12
CA ALA A 69 -25.29 14.70 56.26
C ALA A 69 -24.03 14.66 55.40
N LYS A 70 -22.87 14.33 56.00
CA LYS A 70 -21.62 14.13 55.26
C LYS A 70 -21.70 12.98 54.26
N HIS A 71 -22.26 11.83 54.62
CA HIS A 71 -22.44 10.71 53.70
C HIS A 71 -23.47 10.97 52.59
N ALA A 72 -24.51 11.77 52.84
CA ALA A 72 -25.44 12.22 51.81
C ALA A 72 -24.77 13.20 50.85
N GLU A 73 -23.95 14.11 51.39
CA GLU A 73 -23.16 15.05 50.62
C GLU A 73 -22.07 14.35 49.78
N ASP A 74 -21.35 13.38 50.35
CA ASP A 74 -20.41 12.54 49.62
C ASP A 74 -21.16 11.76 48.52
N ARG A 75 -22.31 11.14 48.80
CA ARG A 75 -23.12 10.49 47.76
C ARG A 75 -23.56 11.46 46.65
N GLN A 76 -23.79 12.73 46.94
CA GLN A 76 -24.16 13.74 45.96
C GLN A 76 -22.97 14.17 45.08
N TYR A 77 -21.76 14.25 45.64
CA TYR A 77 -20.60 14.83 44.96
C TYR A 77 -19.50 13.83 44.55
N GLY A 78 -19.53 12.59 45.01
CA GLY A 78 -18.62 11.53 44.59
C GLY A 78 -17.99 10.73 45.75
N SER A 79 -17.02 9.87 45.43
CA SER A 79 -16.37 9.04 46.46
C SER A 79 -15.62 9.90 47.51
N PRO A 80 -15.66 9.55 48.81
CA PRO A 80 -14.80 10.16 49.82
C PRO A 80 -13.33 9.76 49.67
N GLY A 81 -13.00 8.87 48.72
CA GLY A 81 -11.63 8.50 48.40
C GLY A 81 -10.80 9.72 47.97
N LYS A 82 -9.50 9.69 48.32
CA LYS A 82 -8.53 10.71 47.90
C LYS A 82 -8.55 10.85 46.37
N ALA A 83 -8.68 12.07 45.88
CA ALA A 83 -8.54 12.36 44.46
C ALA A 83 -7.06 12.18 44.07
N SER A 84 -6.81 11.45 42.99
CA SER A 84 -5.48 11.40 42.35
C SER A 84 -5.24 12.60 41.44
N MET A 85 -6.31 13.28 41.01
CA MET A 85 -6.31 14.40 40.09
C MET A 85 -7.27 15.51 40.54
N VAL A 86 -6.94 16.76 40.28
CA VAL A 86 -7.82 17.93 40.40
C VAL A 86 -7.89 18.67 39.06
N GLY A 87 -8.93 19.46 38.81
CA GLY A 87 -8.92 20.37 37.65
C GLY A 87 -7.90 21.50 37.81
N GLY A 88 -7.39 22.05 36.70
CA GLY A 88 -6.39 23.13 36.75
C GLY A 88 -6.88 24.36 37.48
N LEU A 89 -8.14 24.77 37.26
CA LEU A 89 -8.77 25.89 37.98
C LEU A 89 -8.80 25.68 39.50
N TYR A 90 -9.08 24.46 39.97
CA TYR A 90 -9.03 24.12 41.40
C TYR A 90 -7.60 24.33 41.94
N ALA A 91 -6.59 23.77 41.27
CA ALA A 91 -5.19 23.93 41.68
C ALA A 91 -4.74 25.41 41.67
N ALA A 92 -5.15 26.18 40.66
CA ALA A 92 -4.81 27.60 40.54
C ALA A 92 -5.40 28.46 41.68
N GLU A 93 -6.65 28.20 42.06
CA GLU A 93 -7.33 28.93 43.15
C GLU A 93 -6.71 28.64 44.52
N HIS A 94 -6.41 27.37 44.81
CA HIS A 94 -5.72 27.00 46.04
C HIS A 94 -4.26 27.51 46.07
N GLY A 95 -3.61 27.58 44.91
CA GLY A 95 -2.26 28.12 44.74
C GLY A 95 -2.18 29.64 44.53
N LYS A 96 -3.30 30.37 44.52
CA LYS A 96 -3.39 31.76 44.01
C LYS A 96 -2.39 32.73 44.62
N ARG A 97 -2.09 32.59 45.91
CA ARG A 97 -1.11 33.44 46.62
C ARG A 97 0.35 33.19 46.20
N ARG A 98 0.62 32.07 45.53
CA ARG A 98 1.95 31.61 45.10
C ARG A 98 2.15 31.73 43.59
N LEU A 99 1.11 32.11 42.85
CA LEU A 99 1.12 32.26 41.40
C LEU A 99 1.14 33.74 41.01
N SER A 100 1.86 34.06 39.92
CA SER A 100 1.65 35.32 39.21
C SER A 100 0.29 35.30 38.50
N GLU A 101 -0.21 36.44 38.02
CA GLU A 101 -1.46 36.49 37.24
C GLU A 101 -1.40 35.59 36.00
N ALA A 102 -0.26 35.60 35.29
CA ALA A 102 0.00 34.70 34.17
C ALA A 102 0.05 33.24 34.62
N GLY A 103 0.74 32.94 35.72
CA GLY A 103 0.80 31.58 36.28
C GLY A 103 -0.57 31.04 36.69
N TYR A 104 -1.41 31.87 37.30
CA TYR A 104 -2.79 31.54 37.63
C TYR A 104 -3.58 31.20 36.37
N THR A 105 -3.53 32.07 35.35
CA THR A 105 -4.28 31.88 34.10
C THR A 105 -3.88 30.59 33.40
N THR A 106 -2.58 30.32 33.31
CA THR A 106 -2.08 29.12 32.63
C THR A 106 -2.36 27.84 33.41
N VAL A 107 -2.20 27.82 34.74
CA VAL A 107 -2.57 26.66 35.57
C VAL A 107 -4.07 26.42 35.52
N ALA A 108 -4.88 27.49 35.56
CA ALA A 108 -6.34 27.39 35.51
C ALA A 108 -6.87 26.80 34.20
N ALA A 109 -6.15 27.03 33.09
CA ALA A 109 -6.49 26.49 31.78
C ALA A 109 -6.18 24.99 31.61
N LEU A 110 -5.46 24.36 32.55
CA LEU A 110 -5.17 22.93 32.50
C LEU A 110 -6.43 22.11 32.78
N GLY A 111 -6.70 21.08 31.96
CA GLY A 111 -7.86 20.20 32.14
C GLY A 111 -7.80 19.36 33.42
N GLY A 112 -6.61 18.89 33.80
CA GLY A 112 -6.38 18.08 34.99
C GLY A 112 -4.91 18.04 35.41
N VAL A 113 -4.67 18.08 36.72
CA VAL A 113 -3.35 18.09 37.35
C VAL A 113 -3.29 17.01 38.44
N SER A 114 -2.17 16.28 38.51
CA SER A 114 -1.89 15.31 39.57
C SER A 114 -1.85 16.00 40.93
N VAL A 115 -2.56 15.45 41.93
CA VAL A 115 -2.56 16.00 43.29
C VAL A 115 -1.14 15.99 43.87
N ALA A 116 -0.39 14.91 43.64
CA ALA A 116 0.99 14.80 44.11
C ALA A 116 1.90 15.88 43.48
N ASP A 117 1.74 16.15 42.18
CA ASP A 117 2.53 17.18 41.50
C ASP A 117 2.10 18.59 41.90
N ALA A 118 0.81 18.83 42.08
CA ALA A 118 0.28 20.09 42.58
C ALA A 118 0.77 20.37 44.01
N GLN A 119 0.83 19.37 44.89
CA GLN A 119 1.45 19.50 46.22
C GLN A 119 2.94 19.80 46.12
N ALA A 120 3.67 19.07 45.28
CA ALA A 120 5.10 19.28 45.07
C ALA A 120 5.42 20.67 44.47
N ALA A 121 4.51 21.24 43.68
CA ALA A 121 4.58 22.60 43.16
C ALA A 121 4.09 23.65 44.17
N GLY A 122 3.58 23.24 45.33
CA GLY A 122 3.02 24.14 46.35
C GLY A 122 1.69 24.77 45.95
N LEU A 123 0.93 24.18 45.03
CA LEU A 123 -0.41 24.64 44.66
C LEU A 123 -1.48 24.12 45.63
N LEU A 124 -1.24 22.96 46.26
CA LEU A 124 -2.09 22.35 47.26
C LEU A 124 -1.31 22.11 48.55
N ASP A 125 -1.97 22.30 49.69
CA ASP A 125 -1.45 22.02 51.04
C ASP A 125 -2.08 20.76 51.68
N HIS A 126 -3.05 20.15 51.00
CA HIS A 126 -3.75 18.94 51.44
C HIS A 126 -4.04 18.02 50.24
N SER A 127 -4.52 16.80 50.50
CA SER A 127 -4.96 15.84 49.48
C SER A 127 -6.49 15.81 49.46
N PRO A 128 -7.17 16.55 48.56
CA PRO A 128 -8.63 16.59 48.54
C PRO A 128 -9.22 15.24 48.14
N SER A 129 -10.43 14.95 48.62
CA SER A 129 -11.23 13.82 48.11
C SER A 129 -11.90 14.18 46.77
N VAL A 130 -12.40 13.17 46.06
CA VAL A 130 -13.18 13.39 44.82
C VAL A 130 -14.42 14.25 45.10
N ALA A 131 -15.09 14.01 46.24
CA ALA A 131 -16.23 14.78 46.69
C ALA A 131 -15.87 16.25 46.98
N ASP A 132 -14.70 16.53 47.58
CA ASP A 132 -14.27 17.92 47.87
C ASP A 132 -14.11 18.74 46.60
N VAL A 133 -13.46 18.17 45.58
CA VAL A 133 -13.22 18.83 44.30
C VAL A 133 -14.55 19.06 43.57
N ALA A 134 -15.41 18.04 43.50
CA ALA A 134 -16.72 18.15 42.84
C ALA A 134 -17.61 19.22 43.51
N ARG A 135 -17.63 19.26 44.84
CA ARG A 135 -18.35 20.26 45.62
C ARG A 135 -17.84 21.67 45.36
N TRP A 136 -16.52 21.84 45.29
CA TRP A 136 -15.89 23.12 44.98
C TRP A 136 -16.31 23.69 43.62
N TYR A 137 -16.42 22.83 42.60
CA TYR A 137 -16.95 23.21 41.28
C TYR A 137 -18.46 23.50 41.34
N SER A 138 -19.24 22.67 42.04
CA SER A 138 -20.69 22.83 42.20
C SER A 138 -21.06 24.20 42.80
N HIS A 139 -20.35 24.63 43.84
CA HIS A 139 -20.53 25.95 44.47
C HIS A 139 -20.28 27.12 43.52
N ARG A 140 -19.61 26.89 42.38
CA ARG A 140 -19.35 27.88 41.33
C ARG A 140 -20.25 27.69 40.10
N GLY A 141 -21.29 26.87 40.21
CA GLY A 141 -22.21 26.58 39.10
C GLY A 141 -21.58 25.73 37.99
N ALA A 142 -20.49 25.01 38.28
CA ALA A 142 -19.80 24.15 37.33
C ALA A 142 -19.85 22.68 37.79
N LYS A 143 -19.85 21.74 36.84
CA LYS A 143 -19.71 20.32 37.13
C LYS A 143 -18.27 19.90 36.86
N TRP A 144 -17.60 19.32 37.86
CA TRP A 144 -16.27 18.76 37.64
C TRP A 144 -16.36 17.51 36.78
N GLN A 145 -15.67 17.53 35.64
CA GLN A 145 -15.49 16.40 34.75
C GLN A 145 -13.98 16.20 34.57
N PRO A 146 -13.32 15.39 35.42
CA PRO A 146 -11.89 15.17 35.28
C PRO A 146 -11.59 14.50 33.94
N PRO A 147 -10.55 14.91 33.21
CA PRO A 147 -10.10 14.18 32.03
C PRO A 147 -9.59 12.79 32.42
N ASP A 148 -9.65 11.83 31.49
CA ASP A 148 -9.16 10.46 31.70
C ASP A 148 -7.65 10.39 32.02
N LYS A 149 -6.91 11.45 31.69
CA LYS A 149 -5.46 11.56 31.89
C LYS A 149 -5.08 12.97 32.35
N PHE A 150 -3.99 13.08 33.09
CA PHE A 150 -3.39 14.38 33.44
C PHE A 150 -3.09 15.15 32.16
N THR A 151 -3.41 16.44 32.15
CA THR A 151 -3.16 17.29 30.98
C THR A 151 -1.66 17.53 30.82
N VAL A 152 -0.93 17.66 31.93
CA VAL A 152 0.53 17.86 31.96
C VAL A 152 1.20 16.93 32.95
N ASP A 153 2.48 16.67 32.73
CA ASP A 153 3.36 16.09 33.74
C ASP A 153 3.86 17.16 34.73
N ARG A 154 4.75 16.76 35.65
CA ARG A 154 5.35 17.66 36.65
C ARG A 154 6.13 18.83 36.02
N ALA A 155 6.80 18.59 34.89
CA ALA A 155 7.58 19.61 34.19
C ALA A 155 6.66 20.66 33.55
N GLY A 156 5.60 20.20 32.88
CA GLY A 156 4.57 21.06 32.31
C GLY A 156 3.82 21.86 33.38
N LEU A 157 3.52 21.27 34.54
CA LEU A 157 2.95 22.02 35.66
C LEU A 157 3.90 23.11 36.17
N LYS A 158 5.20 22.80 36.33
CA LYS A 158 6.20 23.77 36.75
C LYS A 158 6.30 24.94 35.76
N ALA A 159 6.26 24.67 34.45
CA ALA A 159 6.20 25.71 33.42
C ALA A 159 4.91 26.54 33.52
N ALA A 160 3.75 25.89 33.70
CA ALA A 160 2.47 26.56 33.85
C ALA A 160 2.45 27.52 35.06
N THR A 161 3.06 27.15 36.20
CA THR A 161 3.17 28.06 37.37
C THR A 161 3.95 29.36 37.08
N LYS A 162 4.74 29.38 36.01
CA LYS A 162 5.48 30.57 35.54
C LYS A 162 4.75 31.34 34.44
N GLY A 163 3.53 30.94 34.09
CA GLY A 163 2.74 31.56 33.02
C GLY A 163 3.06 31.03 31.62
N ILE A 164 3.87 29.96 31.51
CA ILE A 164 4.25 29.37 30.23
C ILE A 164 3.23 28.30 29.85
N ASP A 165 2.55 28.45 28.70
CA ASP A 165 1.65 27.42 28.17
C ASP A 165 2.44 26.13 27.86
N PRO A 166 2.25 25.05 28.63
CA PRO A 166 3.06 23.84 28.50
C PRO A 166 2.75 23.04 27.22
N HIS A 167 1.63 23.30 26.56
CA HIS A 167 1.22 22.59 25.34
C HIS A 167 1.57 23.34 24.05
N ARG A 168 1.90 24.62 24.16
CA ARG A 168 2.32 25.41 23.00
C ARG A 168 3.57 24.78 22.39
N LYS A 169 3.44 24.38 21.12
CA LYS A 169 4.54 23.84 20.33
C LYS A 169 5.23 24.95 19.56
N ILE A 170 6.56 24.94 19.58
CA ILE A 170 7.44 25.82 18.83
C ILE A 170 8.08 24.99 17.71
N ALA A 171 8.04 25.50 16.48
CA ALA A 171 8.56 24.81 15.32
C ALA A 171 10.09 24.69 15.36
N LEU A 172 10.65 23.55 14.96
CA LEU A 172 12.10 23.36 14.86
C LEU A 172 12.78 24.42 13.99
N VAL A 173 12.18 24.83 12.86
CA VAL A 173 12.77 25.89 12.00
C VAL A 173 12.97 27.22 12.73
N THR A 174 12.08 27.56 13.68
CA THR A 174 12.21 28.75 14.52
C THR A 174 13.35 28.60 15.52
N ILE A 175 13.47 27.41 16.11
CA ILE A 175 14.56 27.08 17.05
C ILE A 175 15.91 27.08 16.32
N ASP A 176 15.97 26.56 15.10
CA ASP A 176 17.17 26.54 14.27
C ASP A 176 17.62 27.96 13.87
N ALA A 177 16.69 28.84 13.52
CA ALA A 177 17.00 30.25 13.26
C ALA A 177 17.62 30.94 14.49
N LEU A 178 17.05 30.74 15.68
CA LEU A 178 17.60 31.27 16.93
C LEU A 178 18.96 30.63 17.28
N ALA A 179 19.15 29.35 16.96
CA ALA A 179 20.43 28.68 17.12
C ALA A 179 21.50 29.28 16.21
N ALA A 180 21.16 29.63 14.97
CA ALA A 180 22.04 30.32 14.03
C ALA A 180 22.43 31.73 14.49
N GLU A 181 21.56 32.40 15.25
CA GLU A 181 21.83 33.66 15.93
C GLU A 181 22.66 33.50 17.22
N GLY A 182 22.98 32.27 17.61
CA GLY A 182 23.82 31.97 18.77
C GLY A 182 23.07 31.94 20.11
N VAL A 183 21.74 31.86 20.11
CA VAL A 183 20.94 31.77 21.34
C VAL A 183 21.23 30.44 22.06
N PRO A 184 21.81 30.45 23.28
CA PRO A 184 22.41 29.25 23.87
C PRO A 184 21.44 28.07 24.08
N TRP A 185 20.20 28.33 24.49
CA TRP A 185 19.20 27.27 24.67
C TRP A 185 18.75 26.68 23.33
N ALA A 186 18.67 27.50 22.29
CA ALA A 186 18.23 27.10 20.96
C ALA A 186 19.28 26.23 20.29
N VAL A 187 20.57 26.57 20.45
CA VAL A 187 21.70 25.71 20.02
C VAL A 187 21.61 24.32 20.63
N LYS A 188 21.32 24.22 21.94
CA LYS A 188 21.14 22.92 22.61
C LYS A 188 19.95 22.13 22.08
N ALA A 189 18.82 22.80 21.85
CA ALA A 189 17.61 22.15 21.33
C ALA A 189 17.79 21.69 19.88
N ALA A 190 18.39 22.51 19.01
CA ALA A 190 18.70 22.16 17.62
C ALA A 190 19.71 21.01 17.53
N ALA A 191 20.74 21.00 18.37
CA ALA A 191 21.69 19.90 18.47
C ALA A 191 21.03 18.59 18.89
N LYS A 192 20.11 18.64 19.87
CA LYS A 192 19.31 17.47 20.28
C LYS A 192 18.43 16.97 19.14
N ALA A 193 17.73 17.87 18.43
CA ALA A 193 16.91 17.50 17.28
C ALA A 193 17.73 16.87 16.15
N THR A 194 18.95 17.38 15.90
CA THR A 194 19.89 16.81 14.93
C THR A 194 20.29 15.40 15.33
N ALA A 195 20.68 15.19 16.59
CA ALA A 195 21.05 13.87 17.10
C ALA A 195 19.88 12.87 17.02
N ASP A 196 18.68 13.29 17.42
CA ASP A 196 17.47 12.47 17.35
C ASP A 196 17.08 12.12 15.91
N ASN A 197 17.32 13.02 14.96
CA ASN A 197 17.06 12.77 13.53
C ASN A 197 18.00 11.69 12.95
N LEU A 198 19.17 11.48 13.56
CA LEU A 198 20.14 10.47 13.15
C LEU A 198 19.95 9.13 13.89
N ASP A 199 19.24 9.13 15.02
CA ASP A 199 18.98 7.92 15.79
C ASP A 199 17.70 7.22 15.33
N ALA A 200 17.85 6.12 14.59
CA ALA A 200 16.74 5.32 14.10
C ALA A 200 15.85 4.71 15.21
N SER A 201 16.31 4.69 16.48
CA SER A 201 15.50 4.24 17.62
C SER A 201 14.47 5.27 18.06
N VAL A 202 14.66 6.55 17.71
CA VAL A 202 13.74 7.64 18.04
C VAL A 202 12.56 7.61 17.06
N LYS A 203 11.37 7.28 17.57
CA LYS A 203 10.15 7.26 16.76
C LYS A 203 9.66 8.68 16.47
N GLY A 204 9.89 9.11 15.22
CA GLY A 204 9.42 10.40 14.71
C GLY A 204 10.38 11.52 15.06
N ALA A 205 11.13 12.01 14.06
CA ALA A 205 12.05 13.11 14.25
C ALA A 205 11.30 14.35 14.77
N PRO A 206 11.85 15.04 15.80
CA PRO A 206 11.15 16.14 16.46
C PRO A 206 11.06 17.35 15.53
N CYS A 207 9.93 17.52 14.83
CA CYS A 207 9.65 18.72 14.02
C CYS A 207 9.24 19.95 14.86
N SER A 208 9.09 19.78 16.18
CA SER A 208 8.68 20.82 17.13
C SER A 208 9.05 20.43 18.56
N PHE A 209 9.16 21.41 19.45
CA PHE A 209 9.27 21.22 20.90
C PHE A 209 8.12 21.92 21.61
N THR A 210 7.64 21.36 22.72
CA THR A 210 6.74 22.09 23.62
C THR A 210 7.51 23.13 24.43
N LEU A 211 6.86 24.23 24.83
CA LEU A 211 7.49 25.21 25.72
C LEU A 211 7.90 24.59 27.06
N ALA A 212 7.17 23.59 27.56
CA ALA A 212 7.55 22.86 28.77
C ALA A 212 8.89 22.12 28.61
N GLU A 213 9.11 21.43 27.49
CA GLU A 213 10.37 20.77 27.16
C GLU A 213 11.50 21.78 27.01
N LEU A 214 11.26 22.89 26.29
CA LEU A 214 12.23 23.96 26.10
C LEU A 214 12.66 24.58 27.43
N HIS A 215 11.72 24.95 28.30
CA HIS A 215 12.01 25.51 29.61
C HIS A 215 12.76 24.50 30.51
N THR A 216 12.30 23.24 30.54
CA THR A 216 12.80 22.25 31.52
C THR A 216 14.11 21.59 31.10
N HIS A 217 14.27 21.26 29.81
CA HIS A 217 15.42 20.50 29.30
C HIS A 217 16.46 21.38 28.60
N HIS A 218 16.06 22.54 28.10
CA HIS A 218 16.95 23.41 27.31
C HIS A 218 17.23 24.76 27.99
N GLY A 219 16.51 25.09 29.06
CA GLY A 219 16.77 26.27 29.89
C GLY A 219 16.24 27.58 29.33
N VAL A 220 15.15 27.53 28.54
CA VAL A 220 14.45 28.74 28.07
C VAL A 220 13.88 29.49 29.26
N SER A 221 14.14 30.79 29.36
CA SER A 221 13.57 31.63 30.41
C SER A 221 12.07 31.85 30.17
N ALA A 222 11.31 32.22 31.20
CA ALA A 222 9.89 32.53 31.02
C ALA A 222 9.67 33.70 30.05
N ASP A 223 10.53 34.72 30.12
CA ASP A 223 10.44 35.90 29.26
C ASP A 223 10.73 35.56 27.79
N ASP A 224 11.75 34.73 27.54
CA ASP A 224 12.04 34.23 26.18
C ASP A 224 10.89 33.37 25.65
N ALA A 225 10.30 32.51 26.50
CA ALA A 225 9.23 31.61 26.11
C ALA A 225 7.95 32.35 25.67
N VAL A 226 7.65 33.49 26.29
CA VAL A 226 6.49 34.32 25.93
C VAL A 226 6.64 34.92 24.53
N GLY A 227 7.87 35.29 24.14
CA GLY A 227 8.16 35.85 22.82
C GLY A 227 8.11 34.87 21.65
N LEU A 228 8.09 33.55 21.92
CA LEU A 228 8.11 32.54 20.86
C LEU A 228 6.73 32.36 20.21
N ALA A 229 6.68 32.50 18.88
CA ALA A 229 5.47 32.25 18.11
C ALA A 229 5.07 30.76 18.15
N ALA A 230 3.77 30.51 18.28
CA ALA A 230 3.23 29.15 18.19
C ALA A 230 3.46 28.56 16.79
N MET A 231 3.72 27.25 16.73
CA MET A 231 3.85 26.52 15.47
C MET A 231 2.55 26.59 14.67
N THR A 232 2.70 27.01 13.41
CA THR A 232 1.66 27.00 12.37
C THR A 232 1.85 25.79 11.43
N PRO A 233 0.88 25.44 10.58
CA PRO A 233 1.08 24.42 9.54
C PRO A 233 2.27 24.69 8.62
N GLU A 234 2.52 25.96 8.28
CA GLU A 234 3.60 26.39 7.39
C GLU A 234 4.97 26.19 8.05
N THR A 235 5.12 26.63 9.31
CA THR A 235 6.37 26.45 10.07
C THR A 235 6.62 24.98 10.39
N ARG A 236 5.56 24.17 10.60
CA ARG A 236 5.69 22.70 10.70
C ARG A 236 6.22 22.09 9.42
N LEU A 237 5.70 22.48 8.25
CA LEU A 237 6.18 21.97 6.96
C LEU A 237 7.63 22.38 6.71
N ALA A 238 8.01 23.61 7.07
CA ALA A 238 9.39 24.08 7.02
C ALA A 238 10.33 23.25 7.91
N SER A 239 9.93 22.93 9.15
CA SER A 239 10.69 22.02 10.03
C SER A 239 10.90 20.63 9.40
N LEU A 240 9.90 20.08 8.72
CA LEU A 240 10.03 18.79 8.04
C LEU A 240 10.98 18.84 6.85
N ARG A 241 11.07 19.98 6.15
CA ARG A 241 12.06 20.19 5.08
C ARG A 241 13.47 20.29 5.65
N LEU A 242 13.64 21.06 6.72
CA LEU A 242 14.92 21.18 7.44
C LEU A 242 15.46 19.82 7.90
N LEU A 243 14.61 18.96 8.50
CA LEU A 243 15.01 17.62 8.92
C LEU A 243 15.49 16.74 7.73
N ARG A 244 14.87 16.88 6.56
CA ARG A 244 15.29 16.17 5.34
C ARG A 244 16.61 16.69 4.80
N GLU A 245 16.83 18.00 4.86
CA GLU A 245 18.09 18.63 4.48
C GLU A 245 19.24 18.17 5.38
N TRP A 246 19.03 18.14 6.69
CA TRP A 246 20.02 17.60 7.65
C TRP A 246 20.35 16.12 7.38
N ALA A 247 19.32 15.29 7.16
CA ALA A 247 19.53 13.88 6.83
C ALA A 247 20.31 13.69 5.51
N ALA A 248 19.99 14.49 4.48
CA ALA A 248 20.70 14.46 3.21
C ALA A 248 22.17 14.89 3.34
N ALA A 249 22.43 15.95 4.12
CA ALA A 249 23.79 16.43 4.38
C ALA A 249 24.63 15.39 5.13
N GLU A 250 24.06 14.71 6.13
CA GLU A 250 24.78 13.66 6.86
C GLU A 250 25.05 12.43 5.99
N ASN A 251 24.10 12.00 5.17
CA ASN A 251 24.32 10.93 4.20
C ASN A 251 25.47 11.26 3.24
N LEU A 252 25.57 12.51 2.78
CA LEU A 252 26.67 12.95 1.92
C LEU A 252 28.02 12.86 2.65
N ARG A 253 28.10 13.32 3.91
CA ARG A 253 29.31 13.19 4.74
C ARG A 253 29.71 11.74 4.98
N ALA A 254 28.74 10.86 5.23
CA ALA A 254 28.97 9.43 5.41
C ALA A 254 29.53 8.79 4.12
N GLN A 255 29.00 9.17 2.96
CA GLN A 255 29.51 8.73 1.66
C GLN A 255 30.93 9.22 1.40
N ASP A 256 31.22 10.50 1.67
CA ASP A 256 32.57 11.05 1.50
C ASP A 256 33.57 10.36 2.43
N THR A 257 33.19 10.12 3.69
CA THR A 257 34.01 9.37 4.65
C THR A 257 34.28 7.94 4.17
N ALA A 258 33.26 7.26 3.64
CA ALA A 258 33.42 5.92 3.07
C ALA A 258 34.37 5.91 1.85
N ARG A 259 34.21 6.88 0.93
CA ARG A 259 35.10 7.04 -0.23
C ARG A 259 36.54 7.32 0.19
N SER A 260 36.76 8.19 1.19
CA SER A 260 38.10 8.46 1.73
C SER A 260 38.71 7.23 2.41
N ALA A 261 37.93 6.46 3.16
CA ALA A 261 38.40 5.23 3.79
C ALA A 261 38.77 4.15 2.75
N GLU A 262 37.98 4.00 1.68
CA GLU A 262 38.28 3.09 0.59
C GLU A 262 39.55 3.53 -0.17
N ALA A 263 39.68 4.81 -0.48
CA ALA A 263 40.88 5.37 -1.10
C ALA A 263 42.13 5.12 -0.24
N ALA A 264 42.02 5.27 1.09
CA ALA A 264 43.10 4.97 2.03
C ALA A 264 43.46 3.47 2.05
N ARG A 265 42.46 2.56 2.04
CA ARG A 265 42.69 1.10 1.95
C ARG A 265 43.39 0.71 0.64
N LYS A 266 42.97 1.31 -0.48
CA LYS A 266 43.62 1.13 -1.80
C LYS A 266 45.08 1.62 -1.77
N ALA A 267 45.31 2.81 -1.21
CA ALA A 267 46.66 3.38 -1.07
C ALA A 267 47.59 2.55 -0.17
N ALA A 268 47.02 1.88 0.85
CA ALA A 268 47.77 0.99 1.75
C ALA A 268 48.11 -0.38 1.14
N GLY A 269 47.75 -0.66 -0.12
CA GLY A 269 48.08 -1.91 -0.81
C GLY A 269 47.37 -3.15 -0.26
N GLN A 270 46.37 -3.00 0.61
CA GLN A 270 45.63 -4.11 1.23
C GLN A 270 44.64 -4.81 0.29
N LEU A 271 44.40 -4.25 -0.89
CA LEU A 271 43.50 -4.79 -1.92
C LEU A 271 44.18 -4.70 -3.29
N GLY A 272 45.31 -5.40 -3.45
CA GLY A 272 45.84 -5.66 -4.78
C GLY A 272 44.94 -6.71 -5.47
N PRO A 273 44.51 -6.52 -6.72
CA PRO A 273 43.84 -7.59 -7.46
C PRO A 273 44.78 -8.80 -7.51
N GLU A 274 44.31 -9.96 -7.08
CA GLU A 274 45.07 -11.19 -7.29
C GLU A 274 45.19 -11.40 -8.80
N LEU A 275 46.43 -11.60 -9.27
CA LEU A 275 46.67 -11.85 -10.69
C LEU A 275 45.99 -13.16 -11.05
N PHE A 276 44.90 -13.09 -11.83
CA PHE A 276 44.27 -14.29 -12.38
C PHE A 276 45.25 -14.99 -13.33
N VAL A 277 45.70 -16.19 -12.96
CA VAL A 277 46.57 -17.04 -13.78
C VAL A 277 45.74 -18.22 -14.33
N PRO A 278 45.30 -18.19 -15.60
CA PRO A 278 44.39 -19.20 -16.15
C PRO A 278 44.92 -20.64 -16.07
N LYS A 279 46.25 -20.82 -16.06
CA LYS A 279 46.90 -22.14 -16.00
C LYS A 279 46.68 -22.87 -14.66
N ASN A 280 46.36 -22.14 -13.60
CA ASN A 280 46.13 -22.70 -12.28
C ASN A 280 44.69 -23.23 -12.11
N TYR A 281 43.81 -22.94 -13.07
CA TYR A 281 42.44 -23.44 -13.08
C TYR A 281 42.35 -24.57 -14.10
N VAL A 282 42.14 -25.79 -13.62
CA VAL A 282 41.74 -26.91 -14.48
C VAL A 282 40.46 -26.48 -15.19
N ARG A 283 40.38 -26.64 -16.53
CA ARG A 283 39.15 -26.44 -17.31
C ARG A 283 38.11 -27.52 -17.00
N ASP A 284 37.88 -27.79 -15.73
CA ASP A 284 36.66 -28.46 -15.33
C ASP A 284 35.58 -27.42 -15.60
N ARG A 285 34.81 -27.60 -16.68
CA ARG A 285 33.74 -26.67 -17.05
C ARG A 285 32.85 -26.59 -15.82
N SER A 286 32.87 -25.46 -15.11
CA SER A 286 32.15 -25.31 -13.84
C SER A 286 30.73 -25.85 -14.03
N PRO A 287 30.33 -26.89 -13.29
CA PRO A 287 29.03 -27.51 -13.50
C PRO A 287 27.97 -26.43 -13.35
N HIS A 288 26.96 -26.47 -14.21
CA HIS A 288 25.83 -25.58 -14.03
C HIS A 288 25.18 -25.91 -12.68
N LEU A 289 24.93 -24.90 -11.83
CA LEU A 289 24.04 -25.06 -10.68
C LEU A 289 22.65 -25.46 -11.20
N ILE A 290 22.21 -24.80 -12.26
CA ILE A 290 21.01 -25.15 -13.01
C ILE A 290 21.31 -25.08 -14.51
N GLN A 291 21.11 -26.19 -15.20
CA GLN A 291 21.46 -26.35 -16.61
C GLN A 291 20.89 -25.22 -17.48
N GLY A 292 21.78 -24.47 -18.15
CA GLY A 292 21.41 -23.42 -19.10
C GLY A 292 21.00 -22.11 -18.43
N LEU A 293 20.85 -22.08 -17.11
CA LEU A 293 20.39 -20.91 -16.35
C LEU A 293 21.48 -20.30 -15.46
N PHE A 294 22.17 -21.12 -14.66
CA PHE A 294 23.01 -20.61 -13.58
C PHE A 294 24.23 -21.49 -13.36
N LYS A 295 25.40 -20.86 -13.19
CA LYS A 295 26.69 -21.55 -13.07
C LYS A 295 27.15 -21.67 -11.65
N ALA A 296 27.82 -22.78 -11.34
CA ALA A 296 28.63 -22.88 -10.15
C ALA A 296 29.93 -22.08 -10.33
N GLY A 297 30.61 -21.81 -9.22
CA GLY A 297 31.89 -21.12 -9.20
C GLY A 297 31.85 -19.85 -8.37
N GLU A 298 33.03 -19.50 -7.87
CA GLU A 298 33.24 -18.32 -7.03
C GLU A 298 32.97 -17.06 -7.84
N GLY A 299 32.08 -16.19 -7.34
CA GLY A 299 31.70 -14.97 -8.04
C GLY A 299 30.76 -15.18 -9.23
N SER A 300 30.28 -16.40 -9.48
CA SER A 300 29.20 -16.63 -10.45
C SER A 300 27.94 -15.89 -10.00
N SER A 301 27.45 -14.98 -10.83
CA SER A 301 26.31 -14.12 -10.51
C SER A 301 25.24 -14.23 -11.59
N ALA A 302 23.98 -14.22 -11.15
CA ALA A 302 22.81 -14.19 -12.00
C ALA A 302 21.76 -13.21 -11.46
N VAL A 303 20.93 -12.69 -12.35
CA VAL A 303 19.74 -11.92 -11.99
C VAL A 303 18.51 -12.57 -12.58
N LEU A 304 17.41 -12.59 -11.81
CA LEU A 304 16.10 -13.05 -12.26
C LEU A 304 15.13 -11.86 -12.27
N PRO A 305 15.12 -11.05 -13.34
CA PRO A 305 14.07 -10.06 -13.55
C PRO A 305 12.75 -10.76 -13.87
N ALA A 306 11.69 -10.42 -13.11
CA ALA A 306 10.36 -10.95 -13.39
C ALA A 306 9.27 -9.90 -13.32
N ARG A 307 8.25 -10.05 -14.17
CA ARG A 307 7.03 -9.23 -14.09
C ARG A 307 6.36 -9.37 -12.72
N ARG A 308 5.64 -8.33 -12.30
CA ARG A 308 4.87 -8.34 -11.06
C ARG A 308 3.92 -9.56 -11.05
N LYS A 309 4.00 -10.38 -9.99
CA LYS A 309 3.21 -11.62 -9.83
C LYS A 309 3.47 -12.69 -10.91
N ALA A 310 4.61 -12.63 -11.61
CA ALA A 310 5.05 -13.72 -12.48
C ALA A 310 5.40 -15.00 -11.70
N GLY A 311 5.76 -14.87 -10.41
CA GLY A 311 6.06 -15.99 -9.52
C GLY A 311 7.51 -16.04 -9.03
N LYS A 312 8.15 -14.89 -8.75
CA LYS A 312 9.54 -14.79 -8.27
C LYS A 312 9.83 -15.67 -7.07
N SER A 313 9.09 -15.47 -5.98
CA SER A 313 9.32 -16.21 -4.73
C SER A 313 9.04 -17.71 -4.89
N THR A 314 8.11 -18.09 -5.76
CA THR A 314 7.92 -19.50 -6.14
C THR A 314 9.07 -20.04 -6.96
N ALA A 315 9.61 -19.27 -7.92
CA ALA A 315 10.82 -19.68 -8.62
C ALA A 315 12.01 -19.78 -7.67
N ASN A 316 12.10 -18.90 -6.67
CA ASN A 316 13.13 -18.93 -5.64
C ASN A 316 13.06 -20.21 -4.78
N ASP A 317 11.86 -20.58 -4.32
CA ASP A 317 11.59 -21.85 -3.62
C ASP A 317 11.96 -23.06 -4.48
N GLU A 318 11.52 -23.10 -5.74
CA GLU A 318 11.84 -24.20 -6.66
C GLU A 318 13.34 -24.31 -6.97
N ILE A 319 14.04 -23.17 -7.08
CA ILE A 319 15.50 -23.14 -7.25
C ILE A 319 16.18 -23.72 -6.01
N ALA A 320 15.82 -23.23 -4.81
CA ALA A 320 16.42 -23.68 -3.57
C ALA A 320 16.20 -25.19 -3.37
N TYR A 321 14.96 -25.64 -3.55
CA TYR A 321 14.61 -27.05 -3.44
C TYR A 321 15.39 -27.92 -4.45
N ALA A 322 15.36 -27.55 -5.73
CA ALA A 322 15.97 -28.34 -6.80
C ALA A 322 17.50 -28.44 -6.62
N LEU A 323 18.16 -27.36 -6.18
CA LEU A 323 19.60 -27.39 -5.89
C LEU A 323 19.91 -28.30 -4.71
N THR A 324 19.17 -28.20 -3.62
CA THR A 324 19.47 -28.94 -2.39
C THR A 324 19.14 -30.43 -2.50
N THR A 325 18.15 -30.79 -3.31
CA THR A 325 17.74 -32.19 -3.53
C THR A 325 18.42 -32.86 -4.73
N GLY A 326 18.94 -32.07 -5.67
CA GLY A 326 19.43 -32.56 -6.97
C GLY A 326 18.30 -32.93 -7.95
N GLU A 327 17.05 -32.63 -7.62
CA GLU A 327 15.94 -32.78 -8.57
C GLU A 327 16.04 -31.76 -9.71
N PRO A 328 15.65 -32.12 -10.95
CA PRO A 328 15.65 -31.17 -12.04
C PRO A 328 14.76 -29.96 -11.77
N PHE A 329 15.28 -28.76 -11.96
CA PHE A 329 14.53 -27.52 -11.85
C PHE A 329 13.43 -27.48 -12.92
N CYS A 330 12.22 -27.13 -12.49
CA CYS A 330 10.99 -27.23 -13.28
C CYS A 330 10.76 -28.61 -13.93
N GLY A 331 11.31 -29.68 -13.34
CA GLY A 331 11.21 -31.06 -13.82
C GLY A 331 12.03 -31.38 -15.08
N LYS A 332 12.85 -30.45 -15.59
CA LYS A 332 13.56 -30.60 -16.87
C LYS A 332 15.02 -30.21 -16.84
N LEU A 333 15.39 -29.16 -16.11
CA LEU A 333 16.76 -28.63 -16.15
C LEU A 333 17.57 -29.29 -15.05
N ALA A 334 18.61 -30.04 -15.42
CA ALA A 334 19.46 -30.71 -14.45
C ALA A 334 20.05 -29.70 -13.44
N THR A 335 20.06 -30.07 -12.18
CA THR A 335 20.64 -29.28 -11.09
C THR A 335 21.83 -30.01 -10.50
N HIS A 336 22.80 -29.22 -10.03
CA HIS A 336 23.97 -29.76 -9.35
C HIS A 336 24.46 -28.76 -8.31
N LEU A 337 24.23 -29.07 -7.03
CA LEU A 337 24.86 -28.36 -5.93
C LEU A 337 26.12 -29.13 -5.51
N PRO A 338 27.31 -28.51 -5.55
CA PRO A 338 28.54 -29.21 -5.17
C PRO A 338 28.48 -29.71 -3.72
N ALA A 339 29.17 -30.83 -3.45
CA ALA A 339 29.17 -31.41 -2.11
C ALA A 339 29.66 -30.42 -1.06
N GLY A 340 28.94 -30.32 0.06
CA GLY A 340 29.24 -29.40 1.15
C GLY A 340 28.70 -27.97 0.95
N TRP A 341 28.22 -27.62 -0.24
CA TRP A 341 27.60 -26.31 -0.47
C TRP A 341 26.22 -26.23 0.18
N GLN A 342 25.83 -25.02 0.58
CA GLN A 342 24.51 -24.72 1.17
C GLN A 342 23.74 -23.71 0.31
N VAL A 343 22.42 -23.62 0.49
CA VAL A 343 21.61 -22.55 -0.09
C VAL A 343 21.27 -21.54 0.99
N VAL A 344 21.48 -20.25 0.72
CA VAL A 344 21.17 -19.15 1.63
C VAL A 344 20.12 -18.26 0.98
N ILE A 345 18.99 -18.05 1.65
CA ILE A 345 17.89 -17.21 1.18
C ILE A 345 17.83 -15.95 2.04
N LEU A 346 17.89 -14.79 1.39
CA LEU A 346 17.78 -13.47 1.99
C LEU A 346 16.47 -12.85 1.51
N ASP A 347 15.40 -13.08 2.26
CA ASP A 347 14.05 -12.61 1.92
C ASP A 347 13.79 -11.23 2.51
N THR A 348 13.39 -10.27 1.69
CA THR A 348 13.20 -8.86 2.06
C THR A 348 11.77 -8.37 1.91
N GLU A 349 10.86 -9.19 1.38
CA GLU A 349 9.51 -8.77 0.96
C GLU A 349 8.39 -9.52 1.69
N MET A 350 8.59 -10.78 2.06
CA MET A 350 7.51 -11.64 2.55
C MET A 350 7.31 -11.55 4.07
N SER A 351 6.05 -11.69 4.50
CA SER A 351 5.69 -11.84 5.91
C SER A 351 6.03 -13.24 6.43
N ASP A 352 5.99 -13.43 7.75
CA ASP A 352 6.25 -14.75 8.34
C ASP A 352 5.29 -15.83 7.83
N GLU A 353 4.01 -15.50 7.65
CA GLU A 353 2.99 -16.41 7.11
C GLU A 353 3.27 -16.74 5.64
N ASP A 354 3.58 -15.73 4.82
CA ASP A 354 3.90 -15.92 3.41
C ASP A 354 5.18 -16.77 3.22
N ILE A 355 6.19 -16.61 4.09
CA ILE A 355 7.41 -17.42 4.08
C ILE A 355 7.07 -18.89 4.39
N ILE A 356 6.24 -19.14 5.40
CA ILE A 356 5.84 -20.50 5.77
C ILE A 356 5.11 -21.17 4.60
N ASP A 357 4.17 -20.47 3.98
CA ASP A 357 3.38 -21.01 2.86
C ASP A 357 4.23 -21.19 1.60
N THR A 358 5.08 -20.21 1.27
CA THR A 358 5.90 -20.24 0.05
C THR A 358 7.00 -21.29 0.14
N TYR A 359 7.63 -21.48 1.31
CA TYR A 359 8.74 -22.40 1.51
C TYR A 359 8.33 -23.69 2.22
N ALA A 360 7.03 -24.05 2.21
CA ALA A 360 6.52 -25.24 2.87
C ALA A 360 7.26 -26.52 2.41
N ARG A 361 7.62 -26.60 1.12
CA ARG A 361 8.37 -27.72 0.54
C ARG A 361 9.83 -27.76 1.00
N CYS A 362 10.44 -26.59 1.16
CA CYS A 362 11.79 -26.44 1.70
C CYS A 362 11.86 -26.64 3.21
N ARG A 363 10.73 -26.79 3.92
CA ARG A 363 10.73 -26.87 5.40
C ARG A 363 11.64 -27.95 5.98
N PRO A 364 11.65 -29.21 5.49
CA PRO A 364 12.58 -30.22 5.98
C PRO A 364 14.06 -29.84 5.75
N LEU A 365 14.34 -29.10 4.67
CA LEU A 365 15.68 -28.64 4.29
C LEU A 365 16.11 -27.37 5.05
N LEU A 366 15.15 -26.63 5.61
CA LEU A 366 15.41 -25.55 6.55
C LEU A 366 15.74 -26.14 7.93
N ASP A 367 14.98 -27.15 8.35
CA ASP A 367 15.15 -27.81 9.65
C ASP A 367 16.47 -28.60 9.72
N ASP A 368 16.94 -29.19 8.61
CA ASP A 368 18.25 -29.87 8.50
C ASP A 368 19.45 -28.92 8.28
N GLY A 369 19.18 -27.63 8.08
CA GLY A 369 20.18 -26.58 7.87
C GLY A 369 20.87 -26.59 6.50
N ARG A 370 20.39 -27.36 5.52
CA ARG A 370 20.87 -27.30 4.12
C ARG A 370 20.45 -26.02 3.42
N ILE A 371 19.31 -25.46 3.82
CA ILE A 371 18.84 -24.13 3.45
C ILE A 371 18.90 -23.24 4.69
N LYS A 372 19.49 -22.06 4.57
CA LYS A 372 19.46 -21.02 5.61
C LYS A 372 18.64 -19.85 5.13
N LEU A 373 17.53 -19.54 5.79
CA LEU A 373 16.65 -18.44 5.42
C LEU A 373 16.71 -17.31 6.44
N TRP A 374 16.94 -16.09 5.98
CA TRP A 374 16.89 -14.86 6.77
C TRP A 374 15.73 -13.98 6.32
N ARG A 375 14.87 -13.62 7.27
CA ARG A 375 13.79 -12.66 7.07
C ARG A 375 14.29 -11.23 7.30
N LEU A 376 14.08 -10.37 6.31
CA LEU A 376 14.59 -9.01 6.26
C LEU A 376 13.50 -7.99 5.92
N ILE A 377 12.23 -8.37 5.99
CA ILE A 377 11.11 -7.42 5.90
C ILE A 377 11.28 -6.32 6.96
N GLY A 378 11.26 -5.06 6.50
CA GLY A 378 11.55 -3.88 7.34
C GLY A 378 13.01 -3.74 7.79
N ARG A 379 13.91 -4.63 7.36
CA ARG A 379 15.35 -4.65 7.70
C ARG A 379 16.26 -4.81 6.47
N ALA A 380 15.74 -4.54 5.27
CA ALA A 380 16.49 -4.67 4.02
C ALA A 380 17.77 -3.81 3.97
N GLY A 381 17.86 -2.75 4.78
CA GLY A 381 19.08 -1.96 4.96
C GLY A 381 20.27 -2.75 5.53
N LEU A 382 20.05 -3.93 6.12
CA LEU A 382 21.13 -4.85 6.48
C LEU A 382 21.86 -5.41 5.25
N LEU A 383 21.28 -5.30 4.04
CA LEU A 383 21.93 -5.64 2.78
C LEU A 383 22.56 -4.43 2.09
N ASP A 384 22.68 -3.29 2.78
CA ASP A 384 23.51 -2.17 2.30
C ASP A 384 25.00 -2.47 2.52
N LEU A 385 25.52 -3.37 1.69
CA LEU A 385 26.91 -3.84 1.69
C LEU A 385 27.91 -2.78 1.21
N ARG A 386 27.46 -1.55 0.96
CA ARG A 386 28.37 -0.39 0.86
C ARG A 386 28.93 -0.03 2.24
N THR A 387 28.23 -0.43 3.31
CA THR A 387 28.67 -0.21 4.69
C THR A 387 29.47 -1.40 5.21
N GLU A 388 30.61 -1.12 5.85
CA GLU A 388 31.44 -2.13 6.53
C GLU A 388 30.66 -2.91 7.59
N ARG A 389 29.73 -2.24 8.29
CA ARG A 389 28.89 -2.85 9.31
C ARG A 389 28.01 -3.95 8.73
N ALA A 390 27.35 -3.70 7.60
CA ALA A 390 26.52 -4.70 6.93
C ALA A 390 27.37 -5.88 6.45
N ARG A 391 28.54 -5.61 5.83
CA ARG A 391 29.46 -6.67 5.39
C ARG A 391 29.87 -7.60 6.53
N ARG A 392 30.37 -7.04 7.63
CA ARG A 392 30.77 -7.83 8.82
C ARG A 392 29.63 -8.63 9.40
N PHE A 393 28.42 -8.07 9.42
CA PHE A 393 27.25 -8.80 9.90
C PHE A 393 27.00 -10.07 9.07
N TRP A 394 27.18 -10.02 7.76
CA TRP A 394 26.93 -11.17 6.88
C TRP A 394 28.10 -12.14 6.78
N ASP A 395 29.34 -11.68 7.00
CA ASP A 395 30.53 -12.53 7.00
C ASP A 395 30.41 -13.70 7.99
N ASP A 396 29.86 -13.44 9.18
CA ASP A 396 29.62 -14.46 10.21
C ASP A 396 28.42 -15.37 9.93
N LYS A 397 27.51 -14.97 9.04
CA LYS A 397 26.18 -15.61 8.87
C LYS A 397 26.04 -16.42 7.60
N ILE A 398 26.70 -15.99 6.53
CA ILE A 398 26.68 -16.69 5.24
C ILE A 398 27.87 -17.63 5.20
N PRO A 399 27.70 -18.95 5.16
CA PRO A 399 28.82 -19.88 5.03
C PRO A 399 29.61 -19.64 3.75
N GLU A 400 30.92 -19.92 3.78
CA GLU A 400 31.66 -20.07 2.54
C GLU A 400 31.01 -21.17 1.67
N HIS A 401 31.19 -21.10 0.35
CA HIS A 401 30.68 -22.10 -0.59
C HIS A 401 29.16 -22.26 -0.53
N SER A 402 28.43 -21.15 -0.63
CA SER A 402 26.97 -21.11 -0.66
C SER A 402 26.42 -20.69 -2.03
N VAL A 403 25.14 -20.95 -2.25
CA VAL A 403 24.33 -20.27 -3.27
C VAL A 403 23.44 -19.26 -2.56
N ILE A 404 23.71 -17.98 -2.74
CA ILE A 404 23.02 -16.86 -2.09
C ILE A 404 21.88 -16.39 -3.00
N LEU A 405 20.65 -16.48 -2.52
CA LEU A 405 19.43 -16.07 -3.21
C LEU A 405 18.86 -14.83 -2.51
N VAL A 406 18.72 -13.72 -3.23
CA VAL A 406 18.20 -12.45 -2.69
C VAL A 406 16.82 -12.16 -3.28
N ASP A 407 15.75 -12.24 -2.47
CA ASP A 407 14.36 -12.00 -2.90
C ASP A 407 13.73 -10.85 -2.11
N CYS A 408 13.61 -9.63 -2.63
CA CYS A 408 14.11 -9.13 -3.91
C CYS A 408 14.94 -7.85 -3.74
N LEU A 409 15.53 -7.37 -4.84
CA LEU A 409 16.36 -6.16 -4.83
C LEU A 409 15.59 -4.88 -4.46
N GLY A 410 14.29 -4.80 -4.78
CA GLY A 410 13.47 -3.59 -4.61
C GLY A 410 13.47 -3.00 -3.18
N PRO A 411 13.15 -3.78 -2.14
CA PRO A 411 13.24 -3.34 -0.75
C PRO A 411 14.62 -2.85 -0.32
N ILE A 412 15.70 -3.40 -0.89
CA ILE A 412 17.08 -2.96 -0.61
C ILE A 412 17.30 -1.55 -1.18
N LEU A 413 16.88 -1.31 -2.43
CA LEU A 413 16.97 0.02 -3.04
C LEU A 413 16.15 1.05 -2.24
N ALA A 414 14.95 0.68 -1.82
CA ALA A 414 14.11 1.56 -1.00
C ALA A 414 14.75 1.89 0.36
N ALA A 415 15.32 0.88 1.05
CA ALA A 415 15.95 1.07 2.35
C ALA A 415 17.24 1.90 2.29
N THR A 416 17.93 1.88 1.16
CA THR A 416 19.17 2.64 0.93
C THR A 416 18.93 4.04 0.36
N GLY A 417 17.68 4.38 0.03
CA GLY A 417 17.32 5.62 -0.65
C GLY A 417 17.76 5.67 -2.12
N ALA A 418 18.26 4.56 -2.67
CA ALA A 418 18.69 4.47 -4.06
C ALA A 418 17.49 4.47 -4.99
N LYS A 419 17.55 5.28 -6.06
CA LYS A 419 16.56 5.22 -7.13
C LYS A 419 16.97 4.13 -8.11
N GLU A 420 16.01 3.36 -8.61
CA GLU A 420 16.27 2.23 -9.54
C GLU A 420 17.05 2.64 -10.81
N ASN A 421 17.00 3.92 -11.18
CA ASN A 421 17.70 4.50 -12.31
C ASN A 421 18.96 5.31 -11.94
N SER A 422 19.48 5.16 -10.72
CA SER A 422 20.67 5.88 -10.24
C SER A 422 21.91 4.99 -10.22
N ASP A 423 23.09 5.62 -10.28
CA ASP A 423 24.38 4.94 -10.19
C ASP A 423 24.57 4.20 -8.84
N ASP A 424 23.81 4.58 -7.81
CA ASP A 424 23.82 3.90 -6.50
C ASP A 424 23.42 2.42 -6.60
N VAL A 425 22.59 2.05 -7.58
CA VAL A 425 22.20 0.65 -7.82
C VAL A 425 23.43 -0.18 -8.15
N ALA A 426 24.34 0.35 -8.96
CA ALA A 426 25.58 -0.36 -9.31
C ALA A 426 26.44 -0.62 -8.06
N LEU A 427 26.55 0.37 -7.15
CA LEU A 427 27.31 0.21 -5.91
C LEU A 427 26.71 -0.83 -4.96
N ILE A 428 25.38 -0.91 -4.90
CA ILE A 428 24.67 -1.92 -4.10
C ILE A 428 24.91 -3.32 -4.67
N LEU A 429 24.77 -3.47 -5.99
CA LEU A 429 25.01 -4.74 -6.68
C LEU A 429 26.47 -5.18 -6.56
N ASP A 430 27.42 -4.26 -6.70
CA ASP A 430 28.85 -4.53 -6.52
C ASP A 430 29.15 -4.99 -5.09
N GLY A 431 28.43 -4.46 -4.08
CA GLY A 431 28.51 -4.94 -2.70
C GLY A 431 28.03 -6.38 -2.52
N LEU A 432 26.90 -6.76 -3.16
CA LEU A 432 26.38 -8.13 -3.13
C LEU A 432 27.31 -9.11 -3.85
N ILE A 433 27.85 -8.71 -5.01
CA ILE A 433 28.82 -9.50 -5.77
C ILE A 433 30.11 -9.67 -4.95
N ALA A 434 30.60 -8.60 -4.32
CA ALA A 434 31.78 -8.65 -3.46
C ALA A 434 31.58 -9.63 -2.30
N LEU A 435 30.43 -9.59 -1.62
CA LEU A 435 30.10 -10.56 -0.58
C LEU A 435 30.10 -12.00 -1.13
N ALA A 436 29.51 -12.25 -2.30
CA ALA A 436 29.53 -13.58 -2.89
C ALA A 436 30.95 -14.06 -3.23
N VAL A 437 31.81 -13.17 -3.73
CA VAL A 437 33.23 -13.47 -3.98
C VAL A 437 33.98 -13.75 -2.68
N GLU A 438 33.85 -12.87 -1.67
CA GLU A 438 34.45 -13.03 -0.34
C GLU A 438 34.07 -14.37 0.30
N ARG A 439 32.83 -14.82 0.09
CA ARG A 439 32.31 -16.10 0.59
C ARG A 439 32.48 -17.27 -0.40
N ARG A 440 33.25 -17.13 -1.49
CA ARG A 440 33.47 -18.18 -2.51
C ARG A 440 32.17 -18.85 -2.98
N SER A 441 31.15 -18.01 -3.14
CA SER A 441 29.75 -18.38 -3.30
C SER A 441 29.22 -17.91 -4.67
N ALA A 442 28.07 -18.46 -5.07
CA ALA A 442 27.31 -17.99 -6.22
C ALA A 442 26.16 -17.08 -5.75
N LEU A 443 25.76 -16.11 -6.57
CA LEU A 443 24.72 -15.13 -6.25
C LEU A 443 23.59 -15.15 -7.29
N LEU A 444 22.35 -15.24 -6.84
CA LEU A 444 21.15 -14.98 -7.64
C LEU A 444 20.33 -13.85 -7.00
N VAL A 445 20.15 -12.76 -7.73
CA VAL A 445 19.32 -11.62 -7.29
C VAL A 445 18.00 -11.64 -8.03
N LEU A 446 16.88 -11.67 -7.30
CA LEU A 446 15.56 -11.55 -7.89
C LEU A 446 15.17 -10.07 -7.92
N HIS A 447 14.63 -9.62 -9.05
CA HIS A 447 14.23 -8.21 -9.24
C HIS A 447 12.91 -8.09 -9.98
N HIS A 448 12.17 -7.01 -9.74
CA HIS A 448 10.96 -6.74 -10.51
C HIS A 448 11.30 -6.13 -11.87
N MET A 449 10.66 -6.60 -12.93
CA MET A 449 10.63 -5.89 -14.20
C MET A 449 9.86 -4.58 -14.05
N GLY A 450 10.33 -3.52 -14.70
CA GLY A 450 9.66 -2.21 -14.72
C GLY A 450 8.23 -2.31 -15.24
N LYS A 451 7.41 -1.28 -14.95
CA LYS A 451 5.99 -1.24 -15.33
C LYS A 451 5.73 -1.19 -16.84
N ASP A 452 6.73 -0.79 -17.62
CA ASP A 452 6.61 -0.66 -19.07
C ASP A 452 7.39 -1.77 -19.77
N ASP A 453 6.65 -2.74 -20.30
CA ASP A 453 7.18 -3.88 -21.04
C ASP A 453 7.66 -3.51 -22.45
N THR A 454 7.29 -2.33 -22.95
CA THR A 454 7.52 -1.90 -24.34
C THR A 454 8.64 -0.90 -24.51
N LEU A 455 8.92 -0.08 -23.50
CA LEU A 455 9.94 0.97 -23.60
C LEU A 455 11.38 0.48 -23.44
N GLY A 456 11.60 -0.80 -23.15
CA GLY A 456 12.92 -1.27 -22.72
C GLY A 456 13.27 -0.60 -21.40
N ALA A 457 13.32 -1.37 -20.32
CA ALA A 457 13.32 -0.78 -18.99
C ALA A 457 14.55 0.13 -18.76
N ARG A 458 14.31 1.44 -18.70
CA ARG A 458 15.30 2.41 -18.19
C ARG A 458 15.65 1.99 -16.75
N GLY A 459 16.90 1.62 -16.52
CA GLY A 459 17.40 1.11 -15.23
C GLY A 459 17.57 -0.41 -15.15
N HIS A 460 16.95 -1.21 -16.03
CA HIS A 460 17.19 -2.66 -16.07
C HIS A 460 18.51 -3.02 -16.74
N SER A 461 18.92 -2.29 -17.79
CA SER A 461 20.18 -2.58 -18.48
C SER A 461 21.39 -2.49 -17.54
N SER A 462 21.44 -1.49 -16.66
CA SER A 462 22.51 -1.35 -15.67
C SER A 462 22.53 -2.47 -14.62
N ILE A 463 21.37 -3.05 -14.31
CA ILE A 463 21.29 -4.21 -13.42
C ILE A 463 21.76 -5.45 -14.19
N GLU A 464 21.19 -5.71 -15.37
CA GLU A 464 21.49 -6.86 -16.22
C GLU A 464 22.97 -6.95 -16.61
N ASP A 465 23.61 -5.83 -16.95
CA ASP A 465 25.01 -5.76 -17.38
C ASP A 465 26.02 -6.22 -16.29
N LYS A 466 25.61 -6.23 -15.02
CA LYS A 466 26.46 -6.65 -13.89
C LYS A 466 26.50 -8.16 -13.70
N PHE A 467 25.56 -8.91 -14.26
CA PHE A 467 25.44 -10.34 -13.99
C PHE A 467 25.94 -11.19 -15.15
N GLY A 468 26.49 -12.37 -14.83
CA GLY A 468 26.95 -13.33 -15.83
C GLY A 468 25.81 -14.08 -16.55
N SER A 469 24.64 -14.09 -15.93
CA SER A 469 23.40 -14.69 -16.44
C SER A 469 22.19 -13.82 -16.12
N ILE A 470 21.27 -13.73 -17.07
CA ILE A 470 20.00 -13.03 -16.93
C ILE A 470 18.90 -14.05 -17.20
N ILE A 471 18.02 -14.26 -16.22
CA ILE A 471 16.94 -15.26 -16.25
C ILE A 471 15.60 -14.52 -16.20
N HIS A 472 14.91 -14.38 -17.33
CA HIS A 472 13.63 -13.70 -17.35
C HIS A 472 12.50 -14.65 -16.96
N LEU A 473 11.63 -14.20 -16.06
CA LEU A 473 10.36 -14.87 -15.75
C LEU A 473 9.18 -13.93 -16.10
N THR A 474 8.48 -14.25 -17.18
CA THR A 474 7.44 -13.39 -17.75
C THR A 474 6.09 -14.11 -17.87
N TYR A 475 5.05 -13.37 -18.25
CA TYR A 475 3.73 -13.88 -18.63
C TYR A 475 3.18 -13.06 -19.78
N LYS A 476 2.20 -13.59 -20.51
CA LYS A 476 1.51 -12.89 -21.59
C LYS A 476 0.19 -12.30 -21.11
N GLY A 477 -0.10 -11.08 -21.54
CA GLY A 477 -1.37 -10.38 -21.26
C GLY A 477 -1.17 -9.06 -20.52
N ASP A 478 -2.12 -8.15 -20.73
CA ASP A 478 -2.21 -6.90 -20.00
C ASP A 478 -2.97 -7.15 -18.69
N GLY A 479 -2.42 -6.72 -17.56
CA GLY A 479 -3.07 -6.82 -16.25
C GLY A 479 -2.42 -7.78 -15.25
N LEU A 480 -3.11 -7.99 -14.13
CA LEU A 480 -2.67 -8.91 -13.09
C LEU A 480 -2.83 -10.35 -13.59
N PRO A 481 -1.80 -11.18 -13.47
CA PRO A 481 -1.88 -12.50 -14.04
C PRO A 481 -2.70 -13.43 -13.14
N THR A 482 -3.52 -14.28 -13.76
CA THR A 482 -4.27 -15.31 -13.03
C THR A 482 -3.37 -16.49 -12.68
N ALA A 483 -3.85 -17.39 -11.81
CA ALA A 483 -3.15 -18.62 -11.46
C ALA A 483 -2.98 -19.57 -12.67
N SER A 484 -3.95 -19.58 -13.59
CA SER A 484 -3.95 -20.41 -14.80
C SER A 484 -3.18 -19.80 -15.97
N MET A 485 -2.85 -18.51 -15.91
CA MET A 485 -2.15 -17.83 -16.99
C MET A 485 -0.74 -18.42 -17.14
N PRO A 486 -0.30 -18.74 -18.37
CA PRO A 486 1.03 -19.30 -18.59
C PRO A 486 2.12 -18.32 -18.18
N ARG A 487 3.21 -18.88 -17.64
CA ARG A 487 4.46 -18.16 -17.41
C ARG A 487 5.51 -18.65 -18.40
N TYR A 488 6.55 -17.87 -18.58
CA TYR A 488 7.65 -18.19 -19.47
C TYR A 488 8.97 -17.92 -18.77
N ILE A 489 9.90 -18.85 -18.92
CA ILE A 489 11.27 -18.71 -18.48
C ILE A 489 12.19 -18.74 -19.70
N GLU A 490 13.15 -17.82 -19.74
CA GLU A 490 14.22 -17.78 -20.71
C GLU A 490 15.49 -17.29 -20.03
N ALA A 491 16.65 -17.62 -20.58
CA ALA A 491 17.91 -17.13 -20.05
C ALA A 491 18.90 -16.80 -21.13
N THR A 492 19.68 -15.76 -20.87
CA THR A 492 20.80 -15.32 -21.71
C THR A 492 22.03 -15.09 -20.84
N GLY A 493 23.21 -15.36 -21.39
CA GLY A 493 24.45 -15.21 -20.65
C GLY A 493 25.65 -15.77 -21.41
N ARG A 494 26.79 -15.87 -20.73
CA ARG A 494 28.07 -16.29 -21.35
C ARG A 494 28.34 -17.78 -21.18
N ASN A 495 29.12 -18.37 -22.09
CA ASN A 495 29.78 -19.67 -21.95
C ASN A 495 28.83 -20.86 -21.63
N GLY A 496 27.75 -21.05 -22.38
CA GLY A 496 26.82 -22.18 -22.17
C GLY A 496 25.60 -21.87 -21.29
N ILE A 497 25.46 -20.62 -20.83
CA ILE A 497 24.17 -20.09 -20.38
C ILE A 497 23.34 -19.72 -21.62
N GLY A 498 22.11 -20.18 -21.64
CA GLY A 498 21.20 -20.03 -22.77
C GLY A 498 20.03 -20.99 -22.60
N LEU A 499 18.84 -20.43 -22.39
CA LEU A 499 17.60 -21.18 -22.42
C LEU A 499 16.64 -20.43 -23.33
N GLU A 500 16.30 -21.05 -24.46
CA GLU A 500 15.20 -20.57 -25.30
C GLU A 500 13.92 -20.52 -24.48
N ARG A 501 13.10 -19.51 -24.72
CA ARG A 501 11.83 -19.31 -24.02
C ARG A 501 10.99 -20.59 -23.91
N ARG A 502 10.81 -21.07 -22.68
CA ARG A 502 9.95 -22.22 -22.35
C ARG A 502 8.77 -21.79 -21.52
N LYS A 503 7.60 -22.36 -21.81
CA LYS A 503 6.42 -22.18 -20.96
C LYS A 503 6.61 -22.96 -19.67
N VAL A 504 6.28 -22.30 -18.56
CA VAL A 504 6.19 -22.92 -17.24
C VAL A 504 4.79 -22.72 -16.68
N THR A 505 4.24 -23.76 -16.08
CA THR A 505 2.91 -23.77 -15.46
C THR A 505 3.01 -24.19 -14.01
N ARG A 506 1.99 -23.85 -13.20
CA ARG A 506 1.88 -24.40 -11.86
C ARG A 506 1.11 -25.71 -11.90
N ASN A 507 1.67 -26.77 -11.33
CA ASN A 507 0.94 -28.02 -11.15
C ASN A 507 -0.05 -27.92 -9.98
N ALA A 508 -0.80 -28.99 -9.72
CA ALA A 508 -1.82 -29.02 -8.65
C ALA A 508 -1.26 -28.78 -7.23
N ALA A 509 0.02 -29.05 -7.02
CA ALA A 509 0.73 -28.77 -5.77
C ALA A 509 1.37 -27.38 -5.74
N GLY A 510 1.15 -26.55 -6.77
CA GLY A 510 1.64 -25.18 -6.86
C GLY A 510 3.05 -25.02 -7.44
N HIS A 511 3.70 -26.12 -7.84
CA HIS A 511 5.10 -26.15 -8.32
C HIS A 511 5.22 -25.69 -9.76
N LEU A 512 6.34 -25.03 -10.09
CA LEU A 512 6.66 -24.71 -11.47
C LEU A 512 7.08 -25.98 -12.23
N VAL A 513 6.39 -26.25 -13.33
CA VAL A 513 6.69 -27.34 -14.26
C VAL A 513 6.89 -26.74 -15.64
N MET A 514 7.99 -27.10 -16.28
CA MET A 514 8.27 -26.70 -17.64
C MET A 514 7.51 -27.62 -18.59
N ASP A 515 6.78 -27.02 -19.54
CA ASP A 515 6.14 -27.74 -20.63
C ASP A 515 7.22 -28.45 -21.49
N GLY A 516 6.81 -29.22 -22.51
CA GLY A 516 7.72 -29.95 -23.40
C GLY A 516 8.71 -29.07 -24.19
N ASP A 517 9.18 -29.57 -25.34
CA ASP A 517 10.22 -28.86 -26.11
C ASP A 517 9.76 -27.47 -26.63
N ALA A 518 10.68 -26.56 -26.95
CA ALA A 518 10.40 -25.16 -27.32
C ALA A 518 9.52 -25.10 -28.55
N THR A 519 9.72 -26.06 -29.46
CA THR A 519 8.89 -26.29 -30.63
C THR A 519 7.43 -26.50 -30.26
N ALA A 520 7.13 -27.24 -29.20
CA ALA A 520 5.76 -27.42 -28.71
C ALA A 520 5.21 -26.12 -28.10
N THR A 521 6.04 -25.36 -27.36
CA THR A 521 5.64 -24.05 -26.83
C THR A 521 5.33 -23.07 -27.97
N ALA A 522 6.23 -22.93 -28.95
CA ALA A 522 6.06 -22.05 -30.10
C ALA A 522 4.86 -22.45 -30.98
N ALA A 523 4.62 -23.76 -31.16
CA ALA A 523 3.46 -24.26 -31.88
C ALA A 523 2.14 -23.94 -31.15
N ALA A 524 2.10 -24.12 -29.83
CA ALA A 524 0.94 -23.78 -29.01
C ALA A 524 0.66 -22.26 -29.05
N GLU A 525 1.70 -21.44 -28.93
CA GLU A 525 1.57 -19.98 -29.05
C GLU A 525 1.09 -19.54 -30.43
N SER A 526 1.62 -20.17 -31.49
CA SER A 526 1.19 -19.91 -32.86
C SER A 526 -0.26 -20.36 -33.09
N ALA A 527 -0.71 -21.41 -32.43
CA ALA A 527 -2.11 -21.86 -32.48
C ALA A 527 -3.04 -20.89 -31.72
N GLU A 528 -2.65 -20.45 -30.53
CA GLU A 528 -3.42 -19.48 -29.74
C GLU A 528 -3.51 -18.12 -30.44
N GLN A 529 -2.40 -17.64 -31.03
CA GLN A 529 -2.39 -16.41 -31.82
C GLN A 529 -3.31 -16.55 -33.05
N ARG A 530 -3.25 -17.65 -33.79
CA ARG A 530 -4.16 -17.89 -34.92
C ARG A 530 -5.63 -17.90 -34.49
N ALA A 531 -5.95 -18.53 -33.36
CA ALA A 531 -7.31 -18.53 -32.82
C ALA A 531 -7.79 -17.12 -32.44
N ARG A 532 -6.89 -16.30 -31.87
CA ARG A 532 -7.15 -14.89 -31.56
C ARG A 532 -7.37 -14.06 -32.82
N ASP A 533 -6.49 -14.19 -33.82
CA ASP A 533 -6.59 -13.48 -35.09
C ASP A 533 -7.92 -13.81 -35.77
N GLU A 534 -8.33 -15.08 -35.76
CA GLU A 534 -9.61 -15.51 -36.31
C GLU A 534 -10.81 -14.94 -35.54
N GLY A 535 -10.71 -14.88 -34.22
CA GLY A 535 -11.73 -14.26 -33.37
C GLY A 535 -11.88 -12.75 -33.63
N VAL A 536 -10.76 -12.04 -33.79
CA VAL A 536 -10.76 -10.61 -34.15
C VAL A 536 -11.26 -10.39 -35.58
N PHE A 537 -10.91 -11.28 -36.51
CA PHE A 537 -11.42 -11.26 -37.88
C PHE A 537 -12.95 -11.43 -37.92
N THR A 538 -13.47 -12.40 -37.16
CA THR A 538 -14.92 -12.61 -37.01
C THR A 538 -15.59 -11.36 -36.44
N MET A 539 -14.97 -10.70 -35.47
CA MET A 539 -15.49 -9.49 -34.85
C MET A 539 -15.58 -8.32 -35.85
N ILE A 540 -14.57 -8.09 -36.70
CA ILE A 540 -14.66 -7.04 -37.73
C ILE A 540 -15.63 -7.38 -38.87
N CYS A 541 -15.90 -8.67 -39.12
CA CYS A 541 -16.95 -9.09 -40.05
C CYS A 541 -18.34 -8.76 -39.49
N LEU A 542 -18.56 -8.92 -38.17
CA LEU A 542 -19.82 -8.62 -37.50
C LEU A 542 -20.02 -7.11 -37.25
N HIS A 543 -18.92 -6.38 -37.06
CA HIS A 543 -18.92 -4.95 -36.74
C HIS A 543 -17.93 -4.19 -37.63
N PRO A 544 -18.17 -4.11 -38.94
CA PRO A 544 -17.29 -3.39 -39.85
C PRO A 544 -17.30 -1.89 -39.52
N LEU A 545 -16.22 -1.19 -39.89
CA LEU A 545 -16.04 0.27 -39.72
C LEU A 545 -15.94 0.73 -38.27
N LEU A 546 -15.66 -0.17 -37.33
CA LEU A 546 -15.29 0.22 -35.97
C LEU A 546 -13.80 0.51 -35.85
N SER A 547 -13.45 1.50 -35.01
CA SER A 547 -12.08 1.70 -34.55
C SER A 547 -11.67 0.60 -33.57
N VAL A 548 -10.36 0.43 -33.35
CA VAL A 548 -9.82 -0.50 -32.35
C VAL A 548 -10.46 -0.29 -30.98
N THR A 549 -10.66 0.96 -30.56
CA THR A 549 -11.29 1.31 -29.28
C THR A 549 -12.74 0.81 -29.21
N ARG A 550 -13.53 1.05 -30.26
CA ARG A 550 -14.91 0.58 -30.31
C ARG A 550 -15.01 -0.94 -30.43
N LEU A 551 -14.08 -1.59 -31.13
CA LEU A 551 -13.98 -3.05 -31.16
C LEU A 551 -13.71 -3.62 -29.77
N ALA A 552 -12.83 -3.01 -28.98
CA ALA A 552 -12.55 -3.42 -27.60
C ALA A 552 -13.76 -3.28 -26.66
N GLU A 553 -14.70 -2.39 -26.98
CA GLU A 553 -15.94 -2.20 -26.22
C GLU A 553 -17.02 -3.24 -26.56
N THR A 554 -16.87 -3.99 -27.65
CA THR A 554 -17.85 -5.02 -28.04
C THR A 554 -17.94 -6.14 -27.00
N TYR A 555 -19.11 -6.76 -26.90
CA TYR A 555 -19.32 -7.90 -26.00
C TYR A 555 -18.35 -9.06 -26.31
N GLY A 556 -18.05 -9.31 -27.59
CA GLY A 556 -17.09 -10.33 -28.00
C GLY A 556 -15.69 -10.08 -27.41
N ALA A 557 -15.16 -8.87 -27.57
CA ALA A 557 -13.88 -8.50 -26.98
C ALA A 557 -13.87 -8.62 -25.46
N ARG A 558 -14.92 -8.13 -24.78
CA ARG A 558 -15.05 -8.23 -23.32
C ARG A 558 -15.12 -9.67 -22.81
N LYS A 559 -15.89 -10.52 -23.48
CA LYS A 559 -16.02 -11.96 -23.14
C LYS A 559 -14.67 -12.68 -23.21
N HIS A 560 -13.85 -12.34 -24.19
CA HIS A 560 -12.52 -12.92 -24.36
C HIS A 560 -11.41 -12.17 -23.62
N GLY A 561 -11.73 -11.08 -22.93
CA GLY A 561 -10.75 -10.24 -22.23
C GLY A 561 -9.73 -9.57 -23.15
N TRP A 562 -10.06 -9.31 -24.42
CA TRP A 562 -9.15 -8.69 -25.37
C TRP A 562 -9.07 -7.17 -25.18
N THR A 563 -7.86 -6.68 -24.96
CA THR A 563 -7.58 -5.24 -24.88
C THR A 563 -7.50 -4.59 -26.26
N ALA A 564 -7.60 -3.26 -26.32
CA ALA A 564 -7.36 -2.51 -27.57
C ALA A 564 -5.97 -2.81 -28.17
N ALA A 565 -4.94 -2.99 -27.34
CA ALA A 565 -3.60 -3.37 -27.80
C ALA A 565 -3.59 -4.78 -28.41
N THR A 566 -4.29 -5.74 -27.78
CA THR A 566 -4.45 -7.10 -28.29
C THR A 566 -5.14 -7.12 -29.66
N ILE A 567 -6.24 -6.36 -29.78
CA ILE A 567 -7.02 -6.25 -31.03
C ILE A 567 -6.17 -5.58 -32.12
N ARG A 568 -5.46 -4.49 -31.80
CA ARG A 568 -4.58 -3.81 -32.76
C ARG A 568 -3.52 -4.76 -33.33
N LYS A 569 -2.83 -5.51 -32.48
CA LYS A 569 -1.79 -6.46 -32.92
C LYS A 569 -2.36 -7.53 -33.85
N ALA A 570 -3.54 -8.07 -33.53
CA ALA A 570 -4.22 -9.04 -34.39
C ALA A 570 -4.63 -8.41 -35.74
N LEU A 571 -5.12 -7.17 -35.74
CA LEU A 571 -5.49 -6.45 -36.97
C LEU A 571 -4.29 -6.15 -37.86
N GLU A 572 -3.14 -5.75 -37.29
CA GLU A 572 -1.88 -5.58 -38.02
C GLU A 572 -1.43 -6.89 -38.70
N GLN A 573 -1.58 -8.02 -38.01
CA GLN A 573 -1.27 -9.34 -38.57
C GLN A 573 -2.27 -9.74 -39.68
N LEU A 574 -3.57 -9.49 -39.47
CA LEU A 574 -4.60 -9.72 -40.48
C LEU A 574 -4.43 -8.81 -41.71
N GLU A 575 -3.94 -7.58 -41.53
CA GLU A 575 -3.60 -6.66 -42.62
C GLU A 575 -2.40 -7.15 -43.43
N ALA A 576 -1.34 -7.57 -42.74
CA ALA A 576 -0.18 -8.18 -43.39
C ALA A 576 -0.53 -9.45 -44.18
N GLN A 577 -1.58 -10.18 -43.76
CA GLN A 577 -2.13 -11.34 -44.47
C GLN A 577 -3.12 -10.96 -45.59
N GLY A 578 -3.44 -9.68 -45.79
CA GLY A 578 -4.45 -9.21 -46.75
C GLY A 578 -5.89 -9.61 -46.40
N ARG A 579 -6.17 -9.92 -45.13
CA ARG A 579 -7.51 -10.32 -44.67
C ARG A 579 -8.32 -9.15 -44.14
N ALA A 580 -7.67 -8.18 -43.52
CA ALA A 580 -8.30 -6.97 -42.99
C ALA A 580 -7.62 -5.73 -43.59
N VAL A 581 -8.31 -4.60 -43.57
CA VAL A 581 -7.76 -3.34 -44.05
C VAL A 581 -8.22 -2.19 -43.17
N ASN A 582 -7.29 -1.29 -42.88
CA ASN A 582 -7.61 -0.02 -42.24
C ASN A 582 -8.05 1.00 -43.30
N MET A 583 -9.27 1.52 -43.16
CA MET A 583 -9.88 2.46 -44.10
C MET A 583 -9.39 3.91 -43.94
N GLY A 584 -8.47 4.18 -43.00
CA GLY A 584 -7.69 5.41 -42.96
C GLY A 584 -8.52 6.70 -42.93
N ASN A 585 -9.35 6.89 -41.89
CA ASN A 585 -10.15 8.12 -41.75
C ASN A 585 -9.74 8.90 -40.50
N GLY A 586 -9.04 10.03 -40.68
CA GLY A 586 -8.90 11.10 -39.68
C GLY A 586 -8.22 10.74 -38.34
N GLY A 587 -7.39 9.70 -38.29
CA GLY A 587 -6.59 9.35 -37.10
C GLY A 587 -7.16 8.26 -36.18
N LEU A 588 -8.41 7.80 -36.40
CA LEU A 588 -9.03 6.78 -35.54
C LEU A 588 -8.99 5.34 -36.10
N GLY A 589 -8.54 5.15 -37.35
CA GLY A 589 -8.29 3.85 -37.97
C GLY A 589 -9.47 2.86 -37.90
N MET A 590 -10.42 2.97 -38.82
CA MET A 590 -11.57 2.05 -38.90
C MET A 590 -11.21 0.81 -39.69
N TRP A 591 -11.59 -0.36 -39.19
CA TRP A 591 -11.21 -1.64 -39.78
C TRP A 591 -12.38 -2.33 -40.48
N VAL A 592 -12.10 -2.93 -41.63
CA VAL A 592 -13.05 -3.78 -42.36
C VAL A 592 -12.34 -5.04 -42.89
N PRO A 593 -13.08 -6.12 -43.17
CA PRO A 593 -12.55 -7.23 -43.96
C PRO A 593 -12.15 -6.75 -45.35
N GLN A 594 -11.04 -7.27 -45.89
CA GLN A 594 -10.50 -6.86 -47.20
C GLN A 594 -11.53 -7.00 -48.33
N TRP A 595 -12.29 -8.10 -48.34
CA TRP A 595 -13.32 -8.36 -49.36
C TRP A 595 -14.45 -7.30 -49.37
N LEU A 596 -14.70 -6.61 -48.25
CA LEU A 596 -15.69 -5.55 -48.19
C LEU A 596 -15.19 -4.27 -48.88
N ARG A 597 -13.89 -3.98 -48.76
CA ARG A 597 -13.23 -2.89 -49.49
C ARG A 597 -13.20 -3.17 -50.99
N ASP A 598 -12.88 -4.40 -51.39
CA ASP A 598 -12.78 -4.78 -52.80
C ASP A 598 -14.15 -4.64 -53.50
N ARG A 599 -15.25 -5.02 -52.83
CA ARG A 599 -16.60 -4.79 -53.35
C ARG A 599 -16.99 -3.31 -53.45
N GLN A 600 -16.52 -2.46 -52.54
CA GLN A 600 -16.73 -1.01 -52.67
C GLN A 600 -15.97 -0.42 -53.85
N ARG A 601 -14.84 -1.01 -54.23
CA ARG A 601 -14.10 -0.63 -55.44
C ARG A 601 -14.90 -1.02 -56.69
N ASP A 602 -15.42 -2.24 -56.74
CA ASP A 602 -16.31 -2.68 -57.82
C ASP A 602 -17.56 -1.81 -57.93
N TRP A 603 -18.18 -1.42 -56.80
CA TRP A 603 -19.36 -0.53 -56.79
C TRP A 603 -19.05 0.86 -57.37
N LYS A 604 -17.88 1.43 -57.06
CA LYS A 604 -17.45 2.72 -57.62
C LYS A 604 -17.11 2.61 -59.11
N GLU A 605 -16.60 1.47 -59.56
CA GLU A 605 -16.28 1.22 -60.97
C GLU A 605 -17.52 0.87 -61.81
N THR A 606 -18.56 0.23 -61.22
CA THR A 606 -19.85 -0.05 -61.90
C THR A 606 -20.84 1.11 -61.93
N MET A 607 -20.69 2.13 -61.08
CA MET A 607 -21.58 3.30 -61.07
C MET A 607 -21.28 4.35 -62.15
N HIS A 608 -20.27 4.18 -63.00
CA HIS A 608 -19.95 5.14 -64.07
C HIS A 608 -20.78 4.99 -65.36
N THR A 609 -21.71 4.02 -65.46
CA THR A 609 -22.47 3.77 -66.71
C THR A 609 -23.99 3.63 -66.53
N ALA A 610 -24.63 4.53 -65.78
CA ALA A 610 -26.08 4.70 -65.85
C ALA A 610 -26.49 6.17 -65.66
N GLU A 611 -26.48 6.92 -66.76
CA GLU A 611 -27.28 8.14 -66.93
C GLU A 611 -28.76 7.79 -66.79
N THR A 612 -29.35 7.90 -65.59
CA THR A 612 -30.76 8.29 -65.34
C THR A 612 -30.98 8.35 -63.82
N ALA A 613 -30.46 9.37 -63.14
CA ALA A 613 -30.80 9.64 -61.73
C ALA A 613 -30.85 11.15 -61.42
N ASN A 614 -31.25 11.95 -62.42
CA ASN A 614 -31.31 13.41 -62.30
C ASN A 614 -32.76 13.96 -62.34
N SER A 615 -33.75 13.18 -61.87
CA SER A 615 -35.14 13.67 -61.77
C SER A 615 -35.86 13.43 -60.45
N ILE A 616 -35.21 12.91 -59.40
CA ILE A 616 -35.78 12.96 -58.03
C ILE A 616 -34.64 13.27 -57.06
N ALA A 617 -34.26 14.54 -57.03
CA ALA A 617 -33.36 15.11 -56.03
C ALA A 617 -34.11 16.20 -55.26
N VAL A 618 -34.99 15.77 -54.36
CA VAL A 618 -35.38 16.53 -53.16
C VAL A 618 -35.51 15.50 -52.03
N GLU A 619 -34.83 15.81 -50.91
CA GLU A 619 -34.79 15.11 -49.61
C GLU A 619 -33.90 13.87 -49.47
N GLY A 620 -32.93 13.98 -48.56
CA GLY A 620 -31.86 13.01 -48.34
C GLY A 620 -32.34 11.69 -47.77
N SER A 621 -32.21 10.62 -48.54
CA SER A 621 -32.28 9.25 -48.02
C SER A 621 -31.67 8.24 -48.98
N THR A 622 -30.64 7.53 -48.55
CA THR A 622 -30.19 6.31 -49.25
C THR A 622 -29.96 5.15 -48.30
N ALA A 623 -29.33 5.37 -47.13
CA ALA A 623 -29.19 4.30 -46.13
C ALA A 623 -30.49 4.04 -45.33
N HIS A 624 -31.25 5.09 -45.03
CA HIS A 624 -32.48 4.98 -44.24
C HIS A 624 -33.61 4.33 -45.05
N GLU A 625 -33.88 4.80 -46.28
CA GLU A 625 -34.91 4.19 -47.14
C GLU A 625 -34.52 2.77 -47.60
N ALA A 626 -33.24 2.46 -47.80
CA ALA A 626 -32.81 1.07 -48.03
C ALA A 626 -33.12 0.17 -46.83
N ALA A 627 -32.92 0.66 -45.61
CA ALA A 627 -33.25 -0.07 -44.39
C ALA A 627 -34.77 -0.25 -44.21
N VAL A 628 -35.56 0.80 -44.51
CA VAL A 628 -37.04 0.73 -44.50
C VAL A 628 -37.54 -0.28 -45.54
N ARG A 629 -37.00 -0.26 -46.76
CA ARG A 629 -37.34 -1.21 -47.83
C ARG A 629 -37.13 -2.66 -47.40
N THR A 630 -35.95 -3.01 -46.86
CA THR A 630 -35.67 -4.37 -46.38
C THR A 630 -36.66 -4.80 -45.28
N CYS A 631 -37.06 -3.87 -44.40
CA CYS A 631 -38.06 -4.16 -43.37
C CYS A 631 -39.47 -4.37 -43.95
N VAL A 632 -39.89 -3.57 -44.94
CA VAL A 632 -41.19 -3.71 -45.63
C VAL A 632 -41.26 -5.05 -46.37
N GLU A 633 -40.20 -5.44 -47.08
CA GLU A 633 -40.10 -6.73 -47.77
C GLU A 633 -40.28 -7.90 -46.79
N ALA A 634 -39.61 -7.83 -45.63
CA ALA A 634 -39.70 -8.87 -44.62
C ALA A 634 -41.11 -8.96 -43.98
N ILE A 635 -41.81 -7.83 -43.83
CA ILE A 635 -43.20 -7.79 -43.35
C ILE A 635 -44.15 -8.41 -44.39
N CYS A 636 -44.03 -8.01 -45.66
CA CYS A 636 -44.87 -8.53 -46.74
C CYS A 636 -44.70 -10.05 -46.88
N ALA A 637 -43.47 -10.55 -46.86
CA ALA A 637 -43.18 -11.99 -46.94
C ALA A 637 -43.73 -12.76 -45.72
N LEU A 638 -43.69 -12.17 -44.52
CA LEU A 638 -44.28 -12.77 -43.32
C LEU A 638 -45.79 -12.89 -43.45
N VAL A 639 -46.45 -11.83 -43.90
CA VAL A 639 -47.90 -11.76 -44.02
C VAL A 639 -48.43 -12.60 -45.18
N GLU A 640 -47.68 -12.71 -46.28
CA GLU A 640 -48.00 -13.63 -47.37
C GLU A 640 -47.97 -15.09 -46.90
N ARG A 641 -46.99 -15.44 -46.06
CA ARG A 641 -46.87 -16.79 -45.48
C ARG A 641 -47.93 -17.06 -44.41
N ASP A 642 -48.28 -16.06 -43.62
CA ASP A 642 -49.28 -16.14 -42.56
C ASP A 642 -50.17 -14.88 -42.55
N PRO A 643 -51.32 -14.92 -43.23
CA PRO A 643 -52.22 -13.77 -43.31
C PRO A 643 -52.72 -13.30 -41.94
N SER A 644 -52.74 -14.15 -40.92
CA SER A 644 -53.16 -13.75 -39.57
C SER A 644 -52.19 -12.77 -38.91
N ALA A 645 -50.92 -12.78 -39.34
CA ALA A 645 -49.89 -11.86 -38.85
C ALA A 645 -50.24 -10.39 -39.12
N ALA A 646 -51.06 -10.11 -40.13
CA ALA A 646 -51.54 -8.77 -40.46
C ALA A 646 -52.22 -8.06 -39.28
N SER A 647 -52.83 -8.83 -38.37
CA SER A 647 -53.55 -8.34 -37.19
C SER A 647 -52.69 -8.13 -35.94
N LEU A 648 -51.38 -8.40 -36.02
CA LEU A 648 -50.48 -8.28 -34.86
C LEU A 648 -50.25 -6.82 -34.46
N PRO A 649 -50.18 -6.50 -33.15
CA PRO A 649 -49.74 -5.17 -32.71
C PRO A 649 -48.26 -4.96 -33.02
N ASP A 650 -47.87 -3.70 -33.24
CA ASP A 650 -46.55 -3.26 -33.73
C ASP A 650 -45.37 -3.91 -32.97
N THR A 651 -45.49 -4.04 -31.65
CA THR A 651 -44.46 -4.63 -30.78
C THR A 651 -44.26 -6.13 -30.98
N LYS A 652 -45.30 -6.86 -31.40
CA LYS A 652 -45.21 -8.30 -31.72
C LYS A 652 -44.73 -8.52 -33.14
N MET A 653 -45.10 -7.65 -34.07
CA MET A 653 -44.57 -7.67 -35.43
C MET A 653 -43.06 -7.36 -35.45
N GLU A 654 -42.61 -6.42 -34.62
CA GLU A 654 -41.17 -6.13 -34.40
C GLU A 654 -40.43 -7.43 -34.05
N LYS A 655 -40.91 -8.20 -33.07
CA LYS A 655 -40.27 -9.46 -32.66
C LYS A 655 -40.35 -10.54 -33.74
N ALA A 656 -41.43 -10.60 -34.50
CA ALA A 656 -41.64 -11.62 -35.54
C ALA A 656 -40.71 -11.42 -36.75
N VAL A 657 -40.36 -10.18 -37.08
CA VAL A 657 -39.55 -9.82 -38.26
C VAL A 657 -38.06 -9.61 -37.89
N ARG A 658 -37.74 -9.39 -36.60
CA ARG A 658 -36.38 -9.08 -36.13
C ARG A 658 -35.46 -10.31 -36.13
N LYS A 659 -34.64 -10.43 -37.18
CA LYS A 659 -33.41 -11.26 -37.17
C LYS A 659 -32.23 -10.46 -36.60
N GLN A 660 -31.25 -11.16 -36.00
CA GLN A 660 -29.97 -10.55 -35.59
C GLN A 660 -29.31 -9.86 -36.80
N GLY A 661 -28.97 -8.57 -36.66
CA GLY A 661 -28.32 -7.77 -37.71
C GLY A 661 -29.21 -6.78 -38.47
N TYR A 662 -30.49 -6.62 -38.10
CA TYR A 662 -31.40 -5.66 -38.73
C TYR A 662 -31.33 -4.24 -38.10
N PRO A 663 -31.75 -3.18 -38.83
CA PRO A 663 -31.62 -1.76 -38.46
C PRO A 663 -32.30 -1.37 -37.13
N PRO A 664 -32.02 -0.14 -36.60
CA PRO A 664 -32.54 0.31 -35.32
C PRO A 664 -34.06 0.22 -35.22
N ARG A 665 -34.56 0.05 -33.99
CA ARG A 665 -35.98 -0.17 -33.66
C ARG A 665 -36.95 0.81 -34.35
N GLY A 666 -36.58 2.08 -34.50
CA GLY A 666 -37.40 3.09 -35.18
C GLY A 666 -37.69 2.79 -36.65
N VAL A 667 -36.77 2.13 -37.36
CA VAL A 667 -36.92 1.78 -38.79
C VAL A 667 -37.97 0.69 -38.98
N HIS A 668 -38.00 -0.31 -38.08
CA HIS A 668 -39.00 -1.38 -38.11
C HIS A 668 -40.41 -0.87 -37.84
N ILE A 669 -40.56 0.06 -36.89
CA ILE A 669 -41.84 0.68 -36.58
C ILE A 669 -42.33 1.46 -37.80
N LEU A 670 -41.48 2.32 -38.37
CA LEU A 670 -41.82 3.11 -39.56
C LEU A 670 -42.23 2.23 -40.75
N ALA A 671 -41.49 1.16 -41.03
CA ALA A 671 -41.79 0.22 -42.11
C ALA A 671 -43.14 -0.48 -41.92
N TYR A 672 -43.44 -0.93 -40.69
CA TYR A 672 -44.73 -1.56 -40.38
C TYR A 672 -45.90 -0.58 -40.47
N THR A 673 -45.74 0.65 -39.99
CA THR A 673 -46.82 1.63 -40.07
C THR A 673 -47.12 2.05 -41.52
N ARG A 674 -46.10 2.17 -42.39
CA ARG A 674 -46.31 2.39 -43.83
C ARG A 674 -47.07 1.21 -44.47
N TRP A 675 -46.67 -0.01 -44.17
CA TRP A 675 -47.33 -1.22 -44.66
C TRP A 675 -48.80 -1.31 -44.25
N LYS A 676 -49.11 -0.98 -43.00
CA LYS A 676 -50.48 -1.04 -42.47
C LYS A 676 -51.39 0.02 -43.10
N ALA A 677 -50.92 1.26 -43.17
CA ALA A 677 -51.66 2.35 -43.84
C ALA A 677 -51.98 2.00 -45.30
N ALA A 678 -51.02 1.37 -46.00
CA ALA A 678 -51.21 0.90 -47.37
C ALA A 678 -52.35 -0.13 -47.48
N CYS A 679 -52.42 -1.09 -46.54
CA CYS A 679 -53.47 -2.10 -46.53
C CYS A 679 -54.85 -1.50 -46.22
N ASP A 680 -54.90 -0.56 -45.28
CA ASP A 680 -56.14 0.12 -44.89
C ASP A 680 -56.72 0.95 -46.05
N ASP A 681 -55.88 1.71 -46.76
CA ASP A 681 -56.29 2.52 -47.93
C ASP A 681 -56.76 1.65 -49.11
N ALA A 682 -56.11 0.50 -49.34
CA ALA A 682 -56.50 -0.42 -50.41
C ALA A 682 -57.75 -1.25 -50.06
N GLY A 683 -58.19 -1.24 -48.79
CA GLY A 683 -59.25 -2.13 -48.29
C GLY A 683 -58.92 -3.61 -48.42
N ALA A 684 -57.64 -3.95 -48.60
CA ALA A 684 -57.14 -5.29 -48.86
C ALA A 684 -55.68 -5.44 -48.41
N LEU A 685 -55.30 -6.67 -48.11
CA LEU A 685 -53.95 -6.99 -47.67
C LEU A 685 -52.94 -6.83 -48.82
N ILE A 686 -51.92 -5.99 -48.64
CA ILE A 686 -50.85 -5.79 -49.62
C ILE A 686 -49.65 -6.67 -49.26
N THR A 687 -49.29 -7.59 -50.14
CA THR A 687 -48.09 -8.44 -50.01
C THR A 687 -46.97 -8.05 -50.99
N ASP A 688 -47.17 -7.00 -51.77
CA ASP A 688 -46.19 -6.46 -52.72
C ASP A 688 -45.46 -5.25 -52.10
N PRO A 689 -44.15 -5.37 -51.80
CA PRO A 689 -43.37 -4.31 -51.16
C PRO A 689 -43.32 -3.01 -51.96
N ASP A 690 -43.32 -3.08 -53.30
CA ASP A 690 -43.21 -1.89 -54.14
C ASP A 690 -44.50 -1.07 -54.14
N LYS A 691 -45.66 -1.72 -53.96
CA LYS A 691 -46.94 -1.01 -53.77
C LYS A 691 -46.99 -0.27 -52.43
N VAL A 692 -46.36 -0.82 -51.40
CA VAL A 692 -46.28 -0.19 -50.07
C VAL A 692 -45.33 1.01 -50.10
N LEU A 693 -44.19 0.88 -50.78
CA LEU A 693 -43.18 1.93 -50.87
C LEU A 693 -43.53 3.03 -51.89
N GLY A 694 -44.43 2.74 -52.84
CA GLY A 694 -44.94 3.72 -53.81
C GLY A 694 -46.02 4.67 -53.27
N LEU A 695 -46.54 4.44 -52.06
CA LEU A 695 -47.51 5.32 -51.41
C LEU A 695 -46.82 6.49 -50.72
N PRO A 696 -47.45 7.69 -50.71
CA PRO A 696 -46.87 8.86 -50.06
C PRO A 696 -46.65 8.60 -48.57
N THR A 697 -45.44 8.93 -48.10
CA THR A 697 -45.06 8.86 -46.69
C THR A 697 -46.05 9.67 -45.83
N PRO A 698 -46.67 9.07 -44.78
CA PRO A 698 -47.64 9.78 -43.93
C PRO A 698 -47.05 11.06 -43.33
N GLU A 699 -47.79 12.17 -43.36
CA GLU A 699 -47.28 13.50 -42.95
C GLU A 699 -46.69 13.51 -41.52
N TRP A 700 -47.28 12.77 -40.58
CA TRP A 700 -46.78 12.69 -39.20
C TRP A 700 -45.41 12.00 -39.06
N SER A 701 -44.98 11.23 -40.07
CA SER A 701 -43.66 10.56 -40.05
C SER A 701 -42.54 11.48 -40.53
N ARG A 702 -42.86 12.60 -41.20
CA ARG A 702 -41.86 13.60 -41.59
C ARG A 702 -41.25 14.30 -40.36
N SER A 703 -42.03 14.52 -39.30
CA SER A 703 -41.53 15.12 -38.05
C SER A 703 -40.62 14.21 -37.22
N LEU A 704 -40.58 12.90 -37.48
CA LEU A 704 -39.64 11.97 -36.82
C LEU A 704 -38.21 12.05 -37.39
N GLY A 705 -38.04 12.62 -38.59
CA GLY A 705 -36.74 12.84 -39.23
C GLY A 705 -36.06 14.16 -38.86
N GLU A 706 -36.79 15.10 -38.25
CA GLU A 706 -36.32 16.48 -38.03
C GLU A 706 -35.82 16.78 -36.60
N HIS A 707 -35.79 15.80 -35.69
CA HIS A 707 -35.18 16.00 -34.38
C HIS A 707 -33.67 15.72 -34.41
N PRO A 708 -32.79 16.73 -34.36
CA PRO A 708 -31.37 16.49 -34.14
C PRO A 708 -31.20 15.89 -32.73
N VAL A 709 -30.62 14.70 -32.66
CA VAL A 709 -30.26 14.06 -31.39
C VAL A 709 -29.11 14.87 -30.78
N ASN A 710 -29.41 15.76 -29.84
CA ASN A 710 -28.40 16.43 -29.03
C ASN A 710 -27.88 15.44 -27.98
N ALA A 711 -26.55 15.32 -27.91
CA ALA A 711 -25.85 14.39 -27.03
C ALA A 711 -25.93 14.75 -25.52
N SER A 712 -26.73 15.75 -25.14
CA SER A 712 -26.87 16.24 -23.76
C SER A 712 -27.99 15.60 -22.95
N ASP A 713 -28.93 14.88 -23.57
CA ASP A 713 -30.15 14.44 -22.88
C ASP A 713 -30.05 13.04 -22.26
N TRP A 714 -28.84 12.57 -21.97
CA TRP A 714 -28.58 11.30 -21.28
C TRP A 714 -27.72 11.51 -20.02
N THR A 715 -28.20 12.35 -19.11
CA THR A 715 -27.80 12.31 -17.70
C THR A 715 -29.03 12.60 -16.84
N ASP A 716 -29.77 11.54 -16.49
CA ASP A 716 -30.26 11.21 -15.13
C ASP A 716 -31.23 10.01 -15.20
N GLY A 717 -31.18 9.15 -14.19
CA GLY A 717 -31.49 7.72 -14.28
C GLY A 717 -32.93 7.26 -14.01
N GLU A 718 -33.22 6.04 -14.48
CA GLU A 718 -33.58 4.82 -13.70
C GLU A 718 -33.21 3.56 -14.49
#